data_AF-A0A834MYK2-F1
#
_entry.id   AF-A0A834MYK2-F1
#
_cell.length_a   1.000
_cell.length_b   1.000
_cell.length_c   1.000
_cell.angle_alpha   90.00
_cell.angle_beta   90.00
_cell.angle_gamma   90.00
#
_symmetry.space_group_name_H-M   'P 1'
#
loop_
_entity.id
_entity.type
_entity.pdbx_description
1 polymer ?
#
loop_
_entity_poly.entity_id
_entity_poly.type
_entity_poly.pdbx_seq_one_letter_code
_entity_poly.pdbx_strand_id
1 'polypeptide(L)'
;MKRDEERIEKRVINTVNENRIKALEKQLSEERERVIQLERDSTKLFEAEEELARLRSNASNQDKKEFEDLRNHNENLKETKAELEKQVNEKTVLIEEYLVSMKSLEIKLNEKEKECILKVEAENDLQKNLERAKEDLEEKLNYIENMREEFETNTSALKKELNEMKKTIEEVNERHATEKQSLISEYEKIVEDKNKQIEMKSQQLATESQKHLENQSNVLENLKAENMKRINELSESFGQQLNVKDTKLKEISTQLNEKISEAQKLSNELSDQQDLYNKKDKELNDTLQKLEELNSQLKAAEDKNVLLSDQLRTREHAAEDTKKIMKEKEKLEEDLSMLRATATDSSAYLEKLNEELKIKDKELMEIRASMTAEIGELKKQFQEEIEEKSKYIEEISLDTSQKSMIINKVEKEISELKSIVESKDEEIKHLVEKNSELQYALTLSEQTKTNLESELRVFESNIENLNQQLTRAEEKLVNVSSQKEKLELDIANLISSSANSSEQLTKYNEELREKEREIDKLQEKVYQRENQLTSAQGRLESTEEELNKNISSLKQLRLETEDVKSELIKEKRQCVELSEKIKEQESKEKDLLGAIETAKATEITLKEKCKTISDLTERLNQIEEEKVILRKRYETAEESFKKESSSLRKQLDDVKTELITSQEEMKALQKAKVKLEADQSANRWSIEELTEKLTSETEARSKIESLISEKDSKMKSLENVLSDLRREKETITLNKETIHQDFTNALNTMESTITDLNKKLVVATGDIETKSNELAVAQAEAEQRKIQISELAKELDSFKNSQIQSNDKLNGLEDKLKEKDNELRKADENKISLENNLKQLEIELKNVRSDVVTKNNLLTELNEKIRNIQDTKEDSIIQLQNKLENDIKAKESALDISKKRNNELEKEKESLEKLLAKQTADLNANEVTINNLKEQLTTLQDRQEQQTKAEDNSKKEEVKVMLNEIEEMHKQQKNLLITKDSLEKLIKEQDSKIDMLTNTIKSKEKEAEKNTQNLIEKLNIVTTEAAQLKEVQSRLEKENKQITSKLSEATNQLKLSRENIKNNFDAAGGDMNQEMDKDIDVIRLKEENETVKSQIDFLYSVIVDMQRKNETLLCKIEVLEMGVPANEADDYNRSTLEKRNKAPRMFCDICDQFDLHETEDCPRQAQDFSEPEKIIKSPKKPSLERPYCENCETFGHDTRDCDDTETY
;
A
#
# COMPACT_ATOMS: atom_id res chain seq x y z
N MET A 1 211.54 -34.20 83.57
CA MET A 1 212.70 -33.96 84.46
C MET A 1 213.67 -35.13 84.26
N LYS A 2 214.94 -34.88 83.88
CA LYS A 2 216.02 -35.89 83.74
C LYS A 2 215.75 -37.02 82.73
N ARG A 3 216.76 -37.78 82.28
CA ARG A 3 218.10 -37.42 81.74
C ARG A 3 218.68 -38.72 81.15
N ASP A 4 219.49 -38.59 80.09
CA ASP A 4 220.38 -39.64 79.56
C ASP A 4 219.59 -40.88 79.00
N GLU A 5 220.06 -41.70 78.07
CA GLU A 5 221.43 -42.09 77.70
C GLU A 5 221.58 -42.29 76.16
N GLU A 6 222.68 -42.87 75.68
CA GLU A 6 223.14 -42.76 74.28
C GLU A 6 222.80 -43.94 73.33
N ARG A 7 222.80 -43.63 72.01
CA ARG A 7 223.24 -44.40 70.81
C ARG A 7 223.10 -45.94 70.74
N ILE A 8 222.94 -46.43 69.49
CA ILE A 8 222.83 -47.84 69.03
C ILE A 8 221.34 -48.30 69.05
N GLU A 9 220.73 -48.90 68.01
CA GLU A 9 221.24 -49.41 66.72
C GLU A 9 220.30 -49.12 65.52
N LYS A 10 220.82 -49.24 64.28
CA LYS A 10 220.03 -49.19 63.04
C LYS A 10 219.64 -50.62 62.60
N ARG A 11 218.34 -50.97 62.47
CA ARG A 11 217.83 -51.83 61.35
C ARG A 11 216.34 -52.20 61.28
N VAL A 12 215.53 -52.15 62.34
CA VAL A 12 214.16 -52.73 62.28
C VAL A 12 213.20 -51.82 61.51
N ILE A 13 213.05 -52.12 60.22
CA ILE A 13 212.44 -51.26 59.18
C ILE A 13 211.17 -51.91 58.56
N ASN A 14 210.23 -51.07 58.11
CA ASN A 14 209.08 -51.31 57.22
C ASN A 14 207.83 -52.11 57.68
N THR A 15 207.92 -53.29 58.32
CA THR A 15 206.76 -54.25 58.33
C THR A 15 205.49 -53.82 59.08
N VAL A 16 205.51 -52.82 59.96
CA VAL A 16 204.33 -52.42 60.75
C VAL A 16 203.44 -51.40 60.02
N ASN A 17 204.02 -50.50 59.23
CA ASN A 17 203.26 -49.42 58.57
C ASN A 17 202.43 -49.94 57.39
N GLU A 18 202.97 -50.91 56.65
CA GLU A 18 202.36 -51.45 55.42
C GLU A 18 201.04 -52.19 55.68
N ASN A 19 200.95 -52.93 56.79
CA ASN A 19 199.73 -53.64 57.20
C ASN A 19 198.59 -52.70 57.64
N ARG A 20 198.92 -51.49 58.13
CA ARG A 20 197.93 -50.51 58.62
C ARG A 20 197.36 -49.64 57.50
N ILE A 21 198.09 -49.45 56.40
CA ILE A 21 197.59 -48.80 55.18
C ILE A 21 196.50 -49.66 54.53
N LYS A 22 196.77 -50.96 54.32
CA LYS A 22 195.83 -51.93 53.73
C LYS A 22 194.49 -52.04 54.49
N ALA A 23 194.50 -51.81 55.80
CA ALA A 23 193.28 -51.78 56.60
C ALA A 23 192.38 -50.56 56.28
N LEU A 24 192.99 -49.39 56.04
CA LEU A 24 192.27 -48.15 55.72
C LEU A 24 191.76 -48.15 54.27
N GLU A 25 192.53 -48.72 53.34
CA GLU A 25 192.13 -48.89 51.93
C GLU A 25 190.85 -49.74 51.81
N LYS A 26 190.71 -50.80 52.63
CA LYS A 26 189.51 -51.64 52.67
C LYS A 26 188.27 -50.86 53.11
N GLN A 27 188.37 -50.08 54.20
CA GLN A 27 187.25 -49.25 54.69
C GLN A 27 186.84 -48.17 53.67
N LEU A 28 187.80 -47.60 52.93
CA LEU A 28 187.50 -46.61 51.88
C LEU A 28 186.76 -47.22 50.68
N SER A 29 186.93 -48.53 50.41
CA SER A 29 186.18 -49.24 49.38
C SER A 29 184.71 -49.44 49.80
N GLU A 30 184.49 -49.93 51.02
CA GLU A 30 183.15 -50.28 51.53
C GLU A 30 182.21 -49.07 51.64
N GLU A 31 182.74 -47.89 52.01
CA GLU A 31 181.92 -46.68 52.13
C GLU A 31 181.64 -45.99 50.77
N ARG A 32 182.47 -46.22 49.74
CA ARG A 32 182.20 -45.74 48.37
C ARG A 32 181.01 -46.46 47.73
N GLU A 33 180.86 -47.75 48.01
CA GLU A 33 179.81 -48.58 47.41
C GLU A 33 178.41 -48.23 47.96
N ARG A 34 178.32 -47.77 49.22
CA ARG A 34 177.10 -47.21 49.82
C ARG A 34 176.63 -45.90 49.18
N VAL A 35 177.55 -44.97 48.89
CA VAL A 35 177.20 -43.66 48.28
C VAL A 35 176.52 -43.87 46.92
N ILE A 36 177.07 -44.76 46.09
CA ILE A 36 176.54 -45.11 44.76
C ILE A 36 175.12 -45.70 44.86
N GLN A 37 174.78 -46.38 45.96
CA GLN A 37 173.41 -46.90 46.17
C GLN A 37 172.43 -45.78 46.56
N LEU A 38 172.82 -44.87 47.45
CA LEU A 38 172.00 -43.73 47.86
C LEU A 38 171.69 -42.78 46.71
N GLU A 39 172.66 -42.54 45.83
CA GLU A 39 172.46 -41.72 44.62
C GLU A 39 171.39 -42.33 43.69
N ARG A 40 171.41 -43.65 43.47
CA ARG A 40 170.41 -44.35 42.63
C ARG A 40 168.99 -44.31 43.18
N ASP A 41 168.85 -44.39 44.50
CA ASP A 41 167.52 -44.38 45.12
C ASP A 41 166.96 -42.96 45.27
N SER A 42 167.83 -41.94 45.32
CA SER A 42 167.44 -40.53 45.22
C SER A 42 166.84 -40.19 43.83
N THR A 43 167.45 -40.63 42.73
CA THR A 43 166.99 -40.30 41.37
C THR A 43 165.56 -40.80 41.10
N LYS A 44 165.24 -42.05 41.48
CA LYS A 44 163.90 -42.64 41.31
C LYS A 44 162.81 -41.87 42.07
N LEU A 45 163.17 -41.26 43.21
CA LEU A 45 162.24 -40.52 44.06
C LEU A 45 161.82 -39.22 43.37
N PHE A 46 162.78 -38.54 42.72
CA PHE A 46 162.52 -37.34 41.93
C PHE A 46 161.65 -37.63 40.68
N GLU A 47 161.94 -38.73 39.97
CA GLU A 47 161.13 -39.19 38.82
C GLU A 47 159.65 -39.41 39.21
N ALA A 48 159.39 -39.98 40.38
CA ALA A 48 158.04 -40.22 40.89
C ALA A 48 157.31 -38.93 41.33
N GLU A 49 158.01 -37.93 41.87
CA GLU A 49 157.40 -36.64 42.23
C GLU A 49 157.02 -35.82 41.00
N GLU A 50 157.81 -35.85 39.92
CA GLU A 50 157.48 -35.12 38.69
C GLU A 50 156.22 -35.67 37.99
N GLU A 51 156.06 -37.00 37.95
CA GLU A 51 154.87 -37.62 37.34
C GLU A 51 153.58 -37.31 38.13
N LEU A 52 153.65 -37.33 39.47
CA LEU A 52 152.55 -36.92 40.35
C LEU A 52 152.17 -35.44 40.19
N ALA A 53 153.15 -34.55 39.95
CA ALA A 53 152.89 -33.14 39.69
C ALA A 53 152.13 -32.93 38.36
N ARG A 54 152.51 -33.64 37.30
CA ARG A 54 151.85 -33.59 35.98
C ARG A 54 150.41 -34.07 36.05
N LEU A 55 150.14 -35.20 36.72
CA LEU A 55 148.79 -35.75 36.86
C LEU A 55 147.83 -34.82 37.62
N ARG A 56 148.30 -34.17 38.69
CA ARG A 56 147.51 -33.18 39.46
C ARG A 56 147.16 -31.93 38.66
N SER A 57 148.06 -31.49 37.78
CA SER A 57 147.81 -30.33 36.90
C SER A 57 146.70 -30.61 35.90
N ASN A 58 146.69 -31.79 35.27
CA ASN A 58 145.70 -32.12 34.24
C ASN A 58 144.28 -32.26 34.83
N ALA A 59 144.12 -32.97 35.96
CA ALA A 59 142.80 -33.15 36.59
C ALA A 59 142.15 -31.81 36.97
N SER A 60 142.89 -30.93 37.67
CA SER A 60 142.40 -29.64 38.16
C SER A 60 141.94 -28.67 37.05
N ASN A 61 142.45 -28.84 35.83
CA ASN A 61 142.05 -28.04 34.66
C ASN A 61 140.85 -28.63 33.91
N GLN A 62 140.61 -29.95 33.99
CA GLN A 62 139.45 -30.57 33.37
C GLN A 62 138.18 -30.37 34.20
N ASP A 63 138.24 -30.66 35.51
CA ASP A 63 137.10 -30.50 36.44
C ASP A 63 136.49 -29.09 36.38
N LYS A 64 137.35 -28.05 36.31
CA LYS A 64 136.93 -26.66 36.21
C LYS A 64 136.19 -26.34 34.91
N LYS A 65 136.58 -26.97 33.80
CA LYS A 65 135.97 -26.68 32.50
C LYS A 65 134.58 -27.30 32.40
N GLU A 66 134.46 -28.57 32.80
CA GLU A 66 133.18 -29.28 32.84
C GLU A 66 132.17 -28.58 33.79
N PHE A 67 132.63 -27.98 34.89
CA PHE A 67 131.78 -27.23 35.81
C PHE A 67 131.26 -25.90 35.24
N GLU A 68 132.09 -25.15 34.50
CA GLU A 68 131.64 -23.88 33.88
C GLU A 68 130.75 -24.16 32.64
N ASP A 69 131.03 -25.21 31.88
CA ASP A 69 130.18 -25.65 30.77
C ASP A 69 128.79 -26.10 31.30
N LEU A 70 128.74 -26.88 32.39
CA LEU A 70 127.49 -27.24 33.09
C LEU A 70 126.73 -26.02 33.63
N ARG A 71 127.44 -24.99 34.11
CA ARG A 71 126.84 -23.75 34.59
C ARG A 71 126.18 -22.96 33.46
N ASN A 72 126.91 -22.72 32.38
CA ASN A 72 126.40 -22.02 31.19
C ASN A 72 125.20 -22.76 30.58
N HIS A 73 125.23 -24.09 30.57
CA HIS A 73 124.09 -24.89 30.11
C HIS A 73 122.84 -24.74 31.02
N ASN A 74 123.02 -24.66 32.34
CA ASN A 74 121.92 -24.37 33.28
C ASN A 74 121.38 -22.93 33.16
N GLU A 75 122.23 -21.94 32.92
CA GLU A 75 121.79 -20.55 32.69
C GLU A 75 120.94 -20.48 31.40
N ASN A 76 121.40 -21.09 30.30
CA ASN A 76 120.64 -21.18 29.04
C ASN A 76 119.33 -21.97 29.17
N LEU A 77 119.30 -23.06 29.95
CA LEU A 77 118.08 -23.82 30.24
C LEU A 77 117.07 -23.02 31.06
N LYS A 78 117.54 -22.10 31.91
CA LYS A 78 116.72 -21.22 32.74
C LYS A 78 116.13 -20.06 31.93
N GLU A 79 116.90 -19.47 31.00
CA GLU A 79 116.41 -18.46 30.06
C GLU A 79 115.38 -19.05 29.07
N THR A 80 115.68 -20.20 28.46
CA THR A 80 114.73 -20.88 27.57
C THR A 80 113.47 -21.34 28.29
N LYS A 81 113.56 -21.77 29.56
CA LYS A 81 112.39 -22.02 30.41
C LYS A 81 111.56 -20.76 30.65
N ALA A 82 112.19 -19.63 30.95
CA ALA A 82 111.48 -18.36 31.20
C ALA A 82 110.75 -17.85 29.93
N GLU A 83 111.37 -17.95 28.76
CA GLU A 83 110.73 -17.60 27.49
C GLU A 83 109.58 -18.57 27.12
N LEU A 84 109.72 -19.86 27.40
CA LEU A 84 108.62 -20.82 27.27
C LEU A 84 107.46 -20.54 28.24
N GLU A 85 107.74 -20.20 29.50
CA GLU A 85 106.71 -19.81 30.48
C GLU A 85 105.98 -18.52 30.05
N LYS A 86 106.72 -17.55 29.49
CA LYS A 86 106.14 -16.35 28.88
C LYS A 86 105.24 -16.67 27.68
N GLN A 87 105.70 -17.50 26.73
CA GLN A 87 104.89 -17.90 25.57
C GLN A 87 103.68 -18.76 25.94
N VAL A 88 103.75 -19.55 27.01
CA VAL A 88 102.59 -20.26 27.57
C VAL A 88 101.59 -19.27 28.14
N ASN A 89 102.02 -18.27 28.92
CA ASN A 89 101.11 -17.24 29.44
C ASN A 89 100.46 -16.41 28.32
N GLU A 90 101.23 -15.97 27.32
CA GLU A 90 100.72 -15.24 26.14
C GLU A 90 99.65 -16.06 25.38
N LYS A 91 99.86 -17.37 25.22
CA LYS A 91 98.87 -18.27 24.60
C LYS A 91 97.66 -18.53 25.50
N THR A 92 97.83 -18.63 26.82
CA THR A 92 96.70 -18.76 27.76
C THR A 92 95.80 -17.53 27.70
N VAL A 93 96.35 -16.33 27.67
CA VAL A 93 95.56 -15.08 27.53
C VAL A 93 94.80 -15.08 26.21
N LEU A 94 95.43 -15.42 25.08
CA LEU A 94 94.73 -15.56 23.79
C LEU A 94 93.58 -16.58 23.84
N ILE A 95 93.77 -17.71 24.53
CA ILE A 95 92.73 -18.74 24.70
C ILE A 95 91.57 -18.20 25.55
N GLU A 96 91.84 -17.43 26.61
CA GLU A 96 90.80 -16.79 27.41
C GLU A 96 90.02 -15.72 26.61
N GLU A 97 90.71 -14.90 25.81
CA GLU A 97 90.08 -13.95 24.89
C GLU A 97 89.19 -14.65 23.85
N TYR A 98 89.66 -15.74 23.24
CA TYR A 98 88.85 -16.54 22.31
C TYR A 98 87.66 -17.20 23.01
N LEU A 99 87.80 -17.69 24.25
CA LEU A 99 86.69 -18.28 25.02
C LEU A 99 85.63 -17.23 25.40
N VAL A 100 86.03 -16.00 25.73
CA VAL A 100 85.10 -14.88 25.94
C VAL A 100 84.38 -14.50 24.64
N SER A 101 85.11 -14.46 23.52
CA SER A 101 84.55 -14.18 22.19
C SER A 101 83.54 -15.25 21.76
N MET A 102 83.87 -16.54 21.94
CA MET A 102 82.97 -17.66 21.67
C MET A 102 81.67 -17.55 22.49
N LYS A 103 81.76 -17.29 23.80
CA LYS A 103 80.57 -17.09 24.65
C LYS A 103 79.73 -15.88 24.20
N SER A 104 80.35 -14.80 23.73
CA SER A 104 79.62 -13.66 23.17
C SER A 104 78.86 -14.02 21.89
N LEU A 105 79.44 -14.85 21.03
CA LEU A 105 78.80 -15.36 19.81
C LEU A 105 77.69 -16.36 20.12
N GLU A 106 77.90 -17.24 21.11
CA GLU A 106 76.93 -18.23 21.58
C GLU A 106 75.66 -17.58 22.18
N ILE A 107 75.82 -16.49 22.94
CA ILE A 107 74.70 -15.66 23.42
C ILE A 107 73.96 -15.03 22.24
N LYS A 108 74.66 -14.40 21.29
CA LYS A 108 74.04 -13.77 20.10
C LYS A 108 73.34 -14.78 19.19
N LEU A 109 73.84 -16.01 19.12
CA LEU A 109 73.19 -17.11 18.40
C LEU A 109 71.86 -17.48 19.07
N ASN A 110 71.87 -17.71 20.40
CA ASN A 110 70.66 -17.97 21.18
C ASN A 110 69.62 -16.82 21.09
N GLU A 111 70.07 -15.56 21.05
CA GLU A 111 69.20 -14.40 20.82
C GLU A 111 68.56 -14.43 19.43
N LYS A 112 69.35 -14.76 18.39
CA LYS A 112 68.84 -14.86 17.00
C LYS A 112 67.95 -16.08 16.76
N GLU A 113 68.21 -17.20 17.42
CA GLU A 113 67.32 -18.37 17.39
C GLU A 113 65.96 -18.04 18.01
N LYS A 114 65.92 -17.32 19.15
CA LYS A 114 64.67 -16.82 19.75
C LYS A 114 63.95 -15.82 18.86
N GLU A 115 64.66 -14.88 18.24
CA GLU A 115 64.07 -13.94 17.27
C GLU A 115 63.48 -14.68 16.05
N CYS A 116 64.12 -15.78 15.62
CA CYS A 116 63.64 -16.62 14.52
C CYS A 116 62.36 -17.39 14.92
N ILE A 117 62.33 -17.98 16.12
CA ILE A 117 61.13 -18.67 16.65
C ILE A 117 59.95 -17.70 16.73
N LEU A 118 60.13 -16.52 17.32
CA LEU A 118 59.08 -15.50 17.43
C LEU A 118 58.57 -15.02 16.06
N LYS A 119 59.42 -14.98 15.03
CA LYS A 119 59.02 -14.69 13.66
C LYS A 119 58.19 -15.82 13.05
N VAL A 120 58.61 -17.07 13.22
CA VAL A 120 57.84 -18.24 12.76
C VAL A 120 56.49 -18.33 13.48
N GLU A 121 56.40 -18.01 14.77
CA GLU A 121 55.14 -17.93 15.50
C GLU A 121 54.23 -16.83 14.94
N ALA A 122 54.76 -15.62 14.73
CA ALA A 122 54.00 -14.50 14.13
C ALA A 122 53.56 -14.79 12.68
N GLU A 123 54.39 -15.44 11.86
CA GLU A 123 54.03 -15.89 10.51
C GLU A 123 52.92 -16.95 10.54
N ASN A 124 52.97 -17.91 11.48
CA ASN A 124 51.91 -18.91 11.65
C ASN A 124 50.57 -18.31 12.10
N ASP A 125 50.58 -17.30 12.97
CA ASP A 125 49.34 -16.64 13.38
C ASP A 125 48.79 -15.68 12.31
N LEU A 126 49.65 -15.03 11.52
CA LEU A 126 49.26 -14.36 10.27
C LEU A 126 48.63 -15.35 9.27
N GLN A 127 49.24 -16.52 9.07
CA GLN A 127 48.72 -17.59 8.22
C GLN A 127 47.32 -18.04 8.67
N LYS A 128 47.12 -18.33 9.97
CA LYS A 128 45.80 -18.71 10.52
C LYS A 128 44.75 -17.61 10.38
N ASN A 129 45.13 -16.35 10.59
CA ASN A 129 44.21 -15.22 10.47
C ASN A 129 43.83 -14.95 9.01
N LEU A 130 44.76 -15.15 8.08
CA LEU A 130 44.53 -15.06 6.64
C LEU A 130 43.68 -16.22 6.11
N GLU A 131 43.85 -17.43 6.63
CA GLU A 131 42.99 -18.57 6.27
C GLU A 131 41.56 -18.38 6.80
N ARG A 132 41.38 -17.99 8.07
CA ARG A 132 40.06 -17.61 8.60
C ARG A 132 39.41 -16.49 7.78
N ALA A 133 40.19 -15.50 7.32
CA ALA A 133 39.67 -14.43 6.46
C ALA A 133 39.27 -14.91 5.05
N LYS A 134 39.79 -16.04 4.55
CA LYS A 134 39.27 -16.70 3.33
C LYS A 134 37.96 -17.43 3.63
N GLU A 135 37.91 -18.21 4.70
CA GLU A 135 36.70 -18.95 5.13
C GLU A 135 35.52 -17.97 5.30
N ASP A 136 35.75 -16.86 6.01
CA ASP A 136 34.80 -15.74 6.18
C ASP A 136 34.34 -15.12 4.85
N LEU A 137 35.19 -15.12 3.82
CA LEU A 137 34.91 -14.53 2.50
C LEU A 137 34.17 -15.51 1.59
N GLU A 138 34.53 -16.79 1.64
CA GLU A 138 33.91 -17.88 0.88
C GLU A 138 32.49 -18.16 1.39
N GLU A 139 32.24 -18.11 2.70
CA GLU A 139 30.89 -18.15 3.26
C GLU A 139 30.04 -16.95 2.81
N LYS A 140 30.60 -15.73 2.79
CA LYS A 140 29.91 -14.53 2.29
C LYS A 140 29.65 -14.59 0.78
N LEU A 141 30.56 -15.17 -0.01
CA LEU A 141 30.36 -15.39 -1.45
C LEU A 141 29.23 -16.40 -1.70
N ASN A 142 29.21 -17.53 -0.97
CA ASN A 142 28.12 -18.50 -1.05
C ASN A 142 26.77 -17.90 -0.61
N TYR A 143 26.74 -17.04 0.41
CA TYR A 143 25.52 -16.31 0.80
C TYR A 143 25.02 -15.38 -0.32
N ILE A 144 25.92 -14.64 -0.98
CA ILE A 144 25.59 -13.77 -2.11
C ILE A 144 25.09 -14.59 -3.31
N GLU A 145 25.68 -15.75 -3.59
CA GLU A 145 25.27 -16.62 -4.70
C GLU A 145 23.91 -17.27 -4.43
N ASN A 146 23.65 -17.74 -3.20
CA ASN A 146 22.33 -18.23 -2.79
C ASN A 146 21.25 -17.13 -2.94
N MET A 147 21.52 -15.89 -2.52
CA MET A 147 20.59 -14.79 -2.77
C MET A 147 20.42 -14.48 -4.26
N ARG A 148 21.48 -14.64 -5.09
CA ARG A 148 21.37 -14.50 -6.56
C ARG A 148 20.40 -15.53 -7.11
N GLU A 149 20.54 -16.81 -6.74
CA GLU A 149 19.63 -17.87 -7.18
C GLU A 149 18.19 -17.65 -6.68
N GLU A 150 18.01 -17.16 -5.44
CA GLU A 150 16.70 -16.76 -4.92
C GLU A 150 16.08 -15.59 -5.70
N PHE A 151 16.86 -14.57 -6.10
CA PHE A 151 16.36 -13.50 -6.97
C PHE A 151 16.08 -13.96 -8.40
N GLU A 152 16.90 -14.84 -8.98
CA GLU A 152 16.72 -15.40 -10.33
C GLU A 152 15.45 -16.26 -10.38
N THR A 153 15.24 -17.13 -9.39
CA THR A 153 14.04 -17.97 -9.27
C THR A 153 12.78 -17.15 -9.05
N ASN A 154 12.77 -16.18 -8.11
CA ASN A 154 11.63 -15.28 -7.92
C ASN A 154 11.33 -14.45 -9.19
N THR A 155 12.36 -13.99 -9.90
CA THR A 155 12.20 -13.30 -11.20
C THR A 155 11.61 -14.21 -12.27
N SER A 156 11.92 -15.51 -12.24
CA SER A 156 11.32 -16.51 -13.15
C SER A 156 9.84 -16.78 -12.83
N ALA A 157 9.47 -16.82 -11.55
CA ALA A 157 8.08 -16.99 -11.10
C ALA A 157 7.22 -15.78 -11.51
N LEU A 158 7.67 -14.56 -11.20
CA LEU A 158 7.00 -13.32 -11.61
C LEU A 158 6.85 -13.21 -13.15
N LYS A 159 7.85 -13.66 -13.93
CA LYS A 159 7.72 -13.73 -15.41
C LYS A 159 6.69 -14.76 -15.86
N LYS A 160 6.52 -15.87 -15.15
CA LYS A 160 5.49 -16.88 -15.43
C LYS A 160 4.11 -16.31 -15.13
N GLU A 161 3.89 -15.79 -13.92
CA GLU A 161 2.63 -15.17 -13.49
C GLU A 161 2.21 -14.02 -14.41
N LEU A 162 3.14 -13.16 -14.81
CA LEU A 162 2.85 -12.05 -15.72
C LEU A 162 2.46 -12.52 -17.14
N ASN A 163 2.96 -13.68 -17.58
CA ASN A 163 2.50 -14.32 -18.82
C ASN A 163 1.15 -15.05 -18.64
N GLU A 164 0.92 -15.65 -17.46
CA GLU A 164 -0.37 -16.26 -17.09
C GLU A 164 -1.47 -15.17 -17.07
N MET A 165 -1.21 -14.01 -16.46
CA MET A 165 -2.12 -12.85 -16.48
C MET A 165 -2.33 -12.28 -17.88
N LYS A 166 -1.29 -12.20 -18.75
CA LYS A 166 -1.49 -11.80 -20.15
C LYS A 166 -2.43 -12.73 -20.88
N LYS A 167 -2.26 -14.05 -20.69
CA LYS A 167 -3.14 -15.06 -21.29
C LYS A 167 -4.57 -14.95 -20.78
N THR A 168 -4.80 -14.73 -19.49
CA THR A 168 -6.17 -14.51 -18.98
C THR A 168 -6.77 -13.20 -19.48
N ILE A 169 -5.98 -12.13 -19.66
CA ILE A 169 -6.43 -10.87 -20.28
C ILE A 169 -6.80 -11.09 -21.77
N GLU A 170 -6.02 -11.86 -22.53
CA GLU A 170 -6.36 -12.21 -23.92
C GLU A 170 -7.63 -13.08 -23.98
N GLU A 171 -7.78 -14.08 -23.12
CA GLU A 171 -9.01 -14.89 -22.99
C GLU A 171 -10.24 -14.09 -22.52
N VAL A 172 -10.05 -13.04 -21.72
CA VAL A 172 -11.12 -12.07 -21.35
C VAL A 172 -11.48 -11.22 -22.55
N ASN A 173 -10.49 -10.70 -23.30
CA ASN A 173 -10.72 -9.88 -24.48
C ASN A 173 -11.41 -10.64 -25.62
N GLU A 174 -11.03 -11.90 -25.86
CA GLU A 174 -11.75 -12.77 -26.82
C GLU A 174 -13.19 -13.02 -26.38
N ARG A 175 -13.44 -13.31 -25.10
CA ARG A 175 -14.81 -13.45 -24.58
C ARG A 175 -15.62 -12.18 -24.76
N HIS A 176 -15.13 -11.03 -24.32
CA HIS A 176 -15.79 -9.74 -24.52
C HIS A 176 -16.03 -9.41 -26.01
N ALA A 177 -15.12 -9.81 -26.91
CA ALA A 177 -15.32 -9.66 -28.35
C ALA A 177 -16.44 -10.57 -28.89
N THR A 178 -16.51 -11.83 -28.46
CA THR A 178 -17.58 -12.76 -28.85
C THR A 178 -18.93 -12.40 -28.24
N GLU A 179 -18.97 -11.98 -26.97
CA GLU A 179 -20.17 -11.49 -26.28
C GLU A 179 -20.69 -10.22 -26.94
N LYS A 180 -19.81 -9.26 -27.28
CA LYS A 180 -20.17 -8.08 -28.06
C LYS A 180 -20.72 -8.45 -29.45
N GLN A 181 -20.13 -9.42 -30.15
CA GLN A 181 -20.62 -9.85 -31.46
C GLN A 181 -21.98 -10.56 -31.37
N SER A 182 -22.20 -11.35 -30.31
CA SER A 182 -23.50 -11.98 -30.01
C SER A 182 -24.56 -10.91 -29.74
N LEU A 183 -24.25 -9.93 -28.88
CA LEU A 183 -25.15 -8.86 -28.50
C LEU A 183 -25.49 -7.95 -29.70
N ILE A 184 -24.53 -7.67 -30.58
CA ILE A 184 -24.78 -6.98 -31.86
C ILE A 184 -25.78 -7.77 -32.70
N SER A 185 -25.59 -9.08 -32.87
CA SER A 185 -26.47 -9.91 -33.69
C SER A 185 -27.88 -10.06 -33.09
N GLU A 186 -27.98 -10.04 -31.76
CA GLU A 186 -29.26 -9.99 -31.03
C GLU A 186 -29.98 -8.65 -31.24
N TYR A 187 -29.27 -7.52 -31.14
CA TYR A 187 -29.84 -6.20 -31.47
C TYR A 187 -30.24 -6.07 -32.95
N GLU A 188 -29.43 -6.60 -33.88
CA GLU A 188 -29.78 -6.66 -35.31
C GLU A 188 -31.08 -7.45 -35.52
N LYS A 189 -31.24 -8.59 -34.86
CA LYS A 189 -32.46 -9.40 -34.91
C LYS A 189 -33.67 -8.69 -34.29
N ILE A 190 -33.50 -7.98 -33.17
CA ILE A 190 -34.56 -7.15 -32.57
C ILE A 190 -34.97 -6.03 -33.52
N VAL A 191 -34.02 -5.35 -34.18
CA VAL A 191 -34.32 -4.30 -35.17
C VAL A 191 -35.05 -4.89 -36.39
N GLU A 192 -34.60 -6.02 -36.91
CA GLU A 192 -35.22 -6.78 -38.00
C GLU A 192 -36.69 -7.16 -37.68
N ASP A 193 -36.97 -7.69 -36.48
CA ASP A 193 -38.33 -8.07 -36.08
C ASP A 193 -39.22 -6.86 -35.72
N LYS A 194 -38.63 -5.75 -35.24
CA LYS A 194 -39.34 -4.46 -35.09
C LYS A 194 -39.67 -3.84 -36.44
N ASN A 195 -38.78 -3.91 -37.43
CA ASN A 195 -39.02 -3.45 -38.79
C ASN A 195 -40.18 -4.25 -39.44
N LYS A 196 -40.22 -5.57 -39.26
CA LYS A 196 -41.36 -6.41 -39.70
C LYS A 196 -42.67 -6.02 -39.02
N GLN A 197 -42.66 -5.72 -37.71
CA GLN A 197 -43.85 -5.20 -37.02
C GLN A 197 -44.29 -3.83 -37.55
N ILE A 198 -43.36 -2.94 -37.89
CA ILE A 198 -43.64 -1.63 -38.50
C ILE A 198 -44.22 -1.81 -39.91
N GLU A 199 -43.67 -2.71 -40.72
CA GLU A 199 -44.16 -3.01 -42.07
C GLU A 199 -45.57 -3.62 -42.02
N MET A 200 -45.81 -4.63 -41.17
CA MET A 200 -47.13 -5.21 -40.95
C MET A 200 -48.15 -4.15 -40.51
N LYS A 201 -47.80 -3.29 -39.53
CA LYS A 201 -48.68 -2.19 -39.11
C LYS A 201 -48.92 -1.16 -40.21
N SER A 202 -47.91 -0.88 -41.04
CA SER A 202 -48.05 0.05 -42.17
C SER A 202 -48.98 -0.51 -43.25
N GLN A 203 -48.89 -1.82 -43.53
CA GLN A 203 -49.82 -2.51 -44.43
C GLN A 203 -51.25 -2.54 -43.85
N GLN A 204 -51.41 -2.81 -42.55
CA GLN A 204 -52.71 -2.72 -41.87
C GLN A 204 -53.30 -1.31 -41.99
N LEU A 205 -52.54 -0.27 -41.63
CA LEU A 205 -52.99 1.13 -41.70
C LEU A 205 -53.34 1.55 -43.14
N ALA A 206 -52.60 1.07 -44.14
CA ALA A 206 -52.91 1.29 -45.55
C ALA A 206 -54.23 0.62 -45.95
N THR A 207 -54.48 -0.64 -45.54
CA THR A 207 -55.75 -1.33 -45.82
C THR A 207 -56.94 -0.74 -45.07
N GLU A 208 -56.76 -0.25 -43.84
CA GLU A 208 -57.80 0.47 -43.10
C GLU A 208 -58.11 1.83 -43.73
N SER A 209 -57.08 2.58 -44.14
CA SER A 209 -57.23 3.84 -44.88
C SER A 209 -57.94 3.63 -46.22
N GLN A 210 -57.57 2.60 -46.98
CA GLN A 210 -58.24 2.22 -48.23
C GLN A 210 -59.71 1.85 -47.99
N LYS A 211 -60.01 1.06 -46.96
CA LYS A 211 -61.38 0.69 -46.56
C LYS A 211 -62.18 1.89 -46.08
N HIS A 212 -61.55 2.88 -45.43
CA HIS A 212 -62.18 4.13 -45.03
C HIS A 212 -62.50 5.01 -46.25
N LEU A 213 -61.58 5.10 -47.22
CA LEU A 213 -61.80 5.76 -48.52
C LEU A 213 -62.91 5.08 -49.33
N GLU A 214 -62.95 3.76 -49.36
CA GLU A 214 -63.99 2.98 -50.03
C GLU A 214 -65.36 3.18 -49.36
N ASN A 215 -65.43 3.17 -48.02
CA ASN A 215 -66.63 3.51 -47.28
C ASN A 215 -67.10 4.95 -47.54
N GLN A 216 -66.18 5.93 -47.55
CA GLN A 216 -66.51 7.33 -47.91
C GLN A 216 -66.99 7.46 -49.36
N SER A 217 -66.37 6.73 -50.29
CA SER A 217 -66.78 6.67 -51.69
C SER A 217 -68.19 6.09 -51.83
N ASN A 218 -68.50 4.99 -51.14
CA ASN A 218 -69.82 4.37 -51.13
C ASN A 218 -70.88 5.29 -50.49
N VAL A 219 -70.55 6.03 -49.43
CA VAL A 219 -71.45 7.05 -48.85
C VAL A 219 -71.65 8.21 -49.81
N LEU A 220 -70.61 8.68 -50.51
CA LEU A 220 -70.72 9.69 -51.55
C LEU A 220 -71.54 9.22 -52.76
N GLU A 221 -71.42 7.96 -53.17
CA GLU A 221 -72.19 7.39 -54.29
C GLU A 221 -73.68 7.25 -53.93
N ASN A 222 -73.98 6.82 -52.70
CA ASN A 222 -75.34 6.81 -52.16
C ASN A 222 -75.92 8.24 -52.06
N LEU A 223 -75.14 9.22 -51.59
CA LEU A 223 -75.56 10.63 -51.56
C LEU A 223 -75.74 11.23 -52.97
N LYS A 224 -74.91 10.85 -53.96
CA LYS A 224 -75.13 11.21 -55.37
C LYS A 224 -76.43 10.61 -55.88
N ALA A 225 -76.72 9.35 -55.58
CA ALA A 225 -77.94 8.67 -55.99
C ALA A 225 -79.20 9.28 -55.34
N GLU A 226 -79.16 9.59 -54.05
CA GLU A 226 -80.25 10.28 -53.34
C GLU A 226 -80.45 11.71 -53.85
N ASN A 227 -79.38 12.45 -54.14
CA ASN A 227 -79.46 13.78 -54.73
C ASN A 227 -79.94 13.73 -56.19
N MET A 228 -79.52 12.76 -57.00
CA MET A 228 -80.10 12.50 -58.33
C MET A 228 -81.60 12.23 -58.23
N LYS A 229 -82.03 11.42 -57.26
CA LYS A 229 -83.45 11.13 -57.01
C LYS A 229 -84.21 12.40 -56.63
N ARG A 230 -83.71 13.20 -55.68
CA ARG A 230 -84.29 14.52 -55.33
C ARG A 230 -84.31 15.49 -56.50
N ILE A 231 -83.25 15.54 -57.33
CA ILE A 231 -83.18 16.39 -58.52
C ILE A 231 -84.23 15.95 -59.54
N ASN A 232 -84.44 14.66 -59.74
CA ASN A 232 -85.48 14.14 -60.63
C ASN A 232 -86.89 14.43 -60.08
N GLU A 233 -87.14 14.20 -58.79
CA GLU A 233 -88.41 14.55 -58.11
C GLU A 233 -88.71 16.06 -58.18
N LEU A 234 -87.69 16.91 -57.98
CA LEU A 234 -87.79 18.35 -58.15
C LEU A 234 -87.98 18.75 -59.61
N SER A 235 -87.30 18.11 -60.56
CA SER A 235 -87.43 18.41 -62.00
C SER A 235 -88.80 17.97 -62.54
N GLU A 236 -89.37 16.89 -62.03
CA GLU A 236 -90.74 16.48 -62.33
C GLU A 236 -91.76 17.46 -61.72
N SER A 237 -91.56 17.88 -60.46
CA SER A 237 -92.37 18.95 -59.85
C SER A 237 -92.27 20.27 -60.61
N PHE A 238 -91.06 20.70 -61.01
CA PHE A 238 -90.85 21.89 -61.84
C PHE A 238 -91.43 21.71 -63.24
N GLY A 239 -91.40 20.51 -63.82
CA GLY A 239 -92.04 20.18 -65.09
C GLY A 239 -93.57 20.29 -65.02
N GLN A 240 -94.18 19.80 -63.93
CA GLN A 240 -95.62 19.99 -63.67
C GLN A 240 -95.97 21.48 -63.47
N GLN A 241 -95.17 22.22 -62.71
CA GLN A 241 -95.34 23.67 -62.53
C GLN A 241 -95.10 24.47 -63.82
N LEU A 242 -94.16 24.05 -64.67
CA LEU A 242 -93.92 24.61 -66.00
C LEU A 242 -95.11 24.34 -66.91
N ASN A 243 -95.64 23.12 -66.97
CA ASN A 243 -96.85 22.82 -67.74
C ASN A 243 -98.05 23.69 -67.30
N VAL A 244 -98.23 23.91 -66.00
CA VAL A 244 -99.26 24.81 -65.47
C VAL A 244 -98.99 26.28 -65.85
N LYS A 245 -97.72 26.72 -65.82
CA LYS A 245 -97.33 28.06 -66.27
C LYS A 245 -97.43 28.23 -67.79
N ASP A 246 -97.19 27.20 -68.59
CA ASP A 246 -97.31 27.20 -70.05
C ASP A 246 -98.77 27.20 -70.50
N THR A 247 -99.67 26.53 -69.78
CA THR A 247 -101.11 26.70 -70.00
C THR A 247 -101.55 28.14 -69.71
N LYS A 248 -101.05 28.75 -68.62
CA LYS A 248 -101.33 30.17 -68.31
C LYS A 248 -100.62 31.15 -69.26
N LEU A 249 -99.44 30.82 -69.78
CA LEU A 249 -98.72 31.63 -70.77
C LEU A 249 -99.38 31.54 -72.14
N LYS A 250 -99.99 30.42 -72.51
CA LYS A 250 -100.86 30.32 -73.69
C LYS A 250 -102.12 31.17 -73.54
N GLU A 251 -102.77 31.12 -72.38
CA GLU A 251 -103.94 31.94 -72.03
C GLU A 251 -103.61 33.45 -72.03
N ILE A 252 -102.50 33.84 -71.40
CA ILE A 252 -101.97 35.21 -71.43
C ILE A 252 -101.50 35.59 -72.85
N SER A 253 -100.95 34.68 -73.64
CA SER A 253 -100.55 34.95 -75.03
C SER A 253 -101.76 35.19 -75.93
N THR A 254 -102.88 34.49 -75.73
CA THR A 254 -104.14 34.84 -76.42
C THR A 254 -104.63 36.24 -76.05
N GLN A 255 -104.65 36.59 -74.75
CA GLN A 255 -105.02 37.94 -74.30
C GLN A 255 -104.03 39.02 -74.80
N LEU A 256 -102.74 38.70 -74.86
CA LEU A 256 -101.70 39.60 -75.36
C LEU A 256 -101.80 39.80 -76.87
N ASN A 257 -102.16 38.77 -77.65
CA ASN A 257 -102.40 38.92 -79.09
C ASN A 257 -103.62 39.80 -79.38
N GLU A 258 -104.69 39.72 -78.56
CA GLU A 258 -105.80 40.67 -78.61
C GLU A 258 -105.34 42.10 -78.30
N LYS A 259 -104.53 42.28 -77.24
CA LYS A 259 -103.96 43.59 -76.87
C LYS A 259 -102.94 44.12 -77.87
N ILE A 260 -102.19 43.27 -78.57
CA ILE A 260 -101.30 43.66 -79.67
C ILE A 260 -102.13 44.11 -80.88
N SER A 261 -103.28 43.49 -81.16
CA SER A 261 -104.19 43.95 -82.21
C SER A 261 -104.80 45.34 -81.92
N GLU A 262 -105.06 45.66 -80.65
CA GLU A 262 -105.41 47.02 -80.22
C GLU A 262 -104.20 47.98 -80.29
N ALA A 263 -103.03 47.56 -79.80
CA ALA A 263 -101.82 48.38 -79.80
C ALA A 263 -101.30 48.70 -81.21
N GLN A 264 -101.47 47.80 -82.20
CA GLN A 264 -101.12 48.07 -83.59
C GLN A 264 -102.00 49.15 -84.23
N LYS A 265 -103.27 49.27 -83.83
CA LYS A 265 -104.13 50.38 -84.27
C LYS A 265 -103.59 51.72 -83.74
N LEU A 266 -103.28 51.76 -82.44
CA LEU A 266 -102.71 52.94 -81.78
C LEU A 266 -101.29 53.27 -82.28
N SER A 267 -100.48 52.27 -82.63
CA SER A 267 -99.12 52.46 -83.13
C SER A 267 -99.07 53.07 -84.53
N ASN A 268 -100.05 52.77 -85.39
CA ASN A 268 -100.18 53.44 -86.69
C ASN A 268 -100.48 54.93 -86.48
N GLU A 269 -101.43 55.24 -85.59
CA GLU A 269 -101.85 56.60 -85.25
C GLU A 269 -100.75 57.42 -84.53
N LEU A 270 -99.80 56.76 -83.88
CA LEU A 270 -98.62 57.38 -83.27
C LEU A 270 -97.46 57.58 -84.28
N SER A 271 -97.33 56.68 -85.27
CA SER A 271 -96.37 56.84 -86.39
C SER A 271 -96.63 58.13 -87.18
N ASP A 272 -97.90 58.46 -87.43
CA ASP A 272 -98.30 59.70 -88.11
C ASP A 272 -97.90 60.99 -87.34
N GLN A 273 -97.72 60.91 -86.02
CA GLN A 273 -97.16 62.02 -85.23
C GLN A 273 -95.63 62.06 -85.25
N GLN A 274 -94.96 60.90 -85.33
CA GLN A 274 -93.51 60.82 -85.17
C GLN A 274 -92.74 61.42 -86.36
N ASP A 275 -93.29 61.30 -87.58
CA ASP A 275 -92.78 61.99 -88.78
C ASP A 275 -92.91 63.53 -88.71
N LEU A 276 -93.80 64.05 -87.87
CA LEU A 276 -93.91 65.49 -87.60
C LEU A 276 -92.74 65.99 -86.74
N TYR A 277 -92.33 65.19 -85.74
CA TYR A 277 -91.20 65.51 -84.85
C TYR A 277 -89.84 65.37 -85.53
N ASN A 278 -89.65 64.38 -86.39
CA ASN A 278 -88.40 64.16 -87.14
C ASN A 278 -87.97 65.37 -88.01
N LYS A 279 -88.90 66.26 -88.38
CA LYS A 279 -88.60 67.54 -89.06
C LYS A 279 -88.03 68.62 -88.14
N LYS A 280 -88.27 68.55 -86.82
CA LYS A 280 -87.89 69.60 -85.85
C LYS A 280 -86.48 69.41 -85.29
N ASP A 281 -86.07 68.18 -84.95
CA ASP A 281 -84.73 67.94 -84.40
C ASP A 281 -83.60 68.28 -85.38
N LYS A 282 -83.89 68.33 -86.69
CA LYS A 282 -82.93 68.78 -87.69
C LYS A 282 -82.65 70.29 -87.63
N GLU A 283 -83.57 71.11 -87.10
CA GLU A 283 -83.33 72.53 -86.82
C GLU A 283 -82.56 72.74 -85.50
N LEU A 284 -82.62 71.78 -84.57
CA LEU A 284 -81.97 71.89 -83.26
C LEU A 284 -80.46 71.65 -83.34
N ASN A 285 -80.00 70.67 -84.11
CA ASN A 285 -78.59 70.28 -84.18
C ASN A 285 -77.69 71.41 -84.72
N ASP A 286 -78.17 72.19 -85.70
CA ASP A 286 -77.46 73.37 -86.25
C ASP A 286 -77.20 74.48 -85.20
N THR A 287 -77.89 74.45 -84.04
CA THR A 287 -77.69 75.42 -82.95
C THR A 287 -76.58 75.01 -81.98
N LEU A 288 -76.34 73.71 -81.79
CA LEU A 288 -75.35 73.20 -80.83
C LEU A 288 -73.91 73.38 -81.31
N GLN A 289 -73.67 73.36 -82.62
CA GLN A 289 -72.34 73.55 -83.22
C GLN A 289 -71.72 74.92 -82.90
N LYS A 290 -72.54 75.94 -82.54
CA LYS A 290 -72.08 77.26 -82.11
C LYS A 290 -71.64 77.33 -80.64
N LEU A 291 -71.89 76.27 -79.87
CA LEU A 291 -71.59 76.22 -78.43
C LEU A 291 -70.16 75.69 -78.17
N GLU A 292 -69.62 74.87 -79.08
CA GLU A 292 -68.25 74.35 -79.01
C GLU A 292 -67.18 75.43 -79.24
N GLU A 293 -67.46 76.45 -80.07
CA GLU A 293 -66.54 77.58 -80.31
C GLU A 293 -66.23 78.40 -79.04
N LEU A 294 -67.17 78.49 -78.09
CA LEU A 294 -66.96 79.24 -76.85
C LEU A 294 -66.01 78.52 -75.87
N ASN A 295 -66.07 77.19 -75.81
CA ASN A 295 -65.32 76.41 -74.82
C ASN A 295 -63.80 76.41 -75.10
N SER A 296 -63.41 76.68 -76.35
CA SER A 296 -62.02 76.89 -76.77
C SER A 296 -61.37 78.16 -76.17
N GLN A 297 -62.11 78.98 -75.42
CA GLN A 297 -61.61 80.20 -74.76
C GLN A 297 -61.29 80.03 -73.26
N LEU A 298 -61.23 78.78 -72.77
CA LEU A 298 -60.81 78.42 -71.40
C LEU A 298 -59.69 77.35 -71.36
N LYS A 299 -58.80 77.22 -72.36
CA LYS A 299 -57.66 78.11 -72.65
C LYS A 299 -56.78 78.45 -71.43
N ALA A 300 -55.51 78.07 -71.51
CA ALA A 300 -54.35 78.74 -70.92
C ALA A 300 -54.38 79.17 -69.43
N ALA A 301 -55.17 78.50 -68.60
CA ALA A 301 -54.73 78.08 -67.26
C ALA A 301 -54.19 76.63 -67.34
N GLU A 302 -53.58 76.31 -68.48
CA GLU A 302 -52.97 75.04 -68.81
C GLU A 302 -51.84 74.70 -67.83
N ASP A 303 -51.83 73.43 -67.45
CA ASP A 303 -50.64 72.62 -67.19
C ASP A 303 -49.68 73.04 -66.06
N LYS A 304 -49.55 72.18 -65.05
CA LYS A 304 -48.74 70.95 -65.17
C LYS A 304 -47.35 71.23 -65.75
N ASN A 305 -46.46 71.80 -64.96
CA ASN A 305 -45.10 71.26 -64.87
C ASN A 305 -44.42 71.67 -63.56
N VAL A 306 -43.77 70.68 -62.93
CA VAL A 306 -42.43 70.77 -62.32
C VAL A 306 -42.22 71.93 -61.32
N LEU A 307 -41.98 71.71 -60.02
CA LEU A 307 -41.05 70.73 -59.45
C LEU A 307 -41.38 70.40 -57.99
N LEU A 308 -42.17 69.36 -57.71
CA LEU A 308 -42.39 68.86 -56.33
C LEU A 308 -41.24 67.91 -55.90
N SER A 309 -40.01 68.36 -56.12
CA SER A 309 -38.76 67.59 -55.99
C SER A 309 -37.57 68.44 -55.52
N ASP A 310 -37.84 69.59 -54.88
CA ASP A 310 -36.80 70.55 -54.47
C ASP A 310 -37.10 71.13 -53.07
N GLN A 311 -37.22 70.24 -52.08
CA GLN A 311 -37.30 70.57 -50.65
C GLN A 311 -36.26 69.80 -49.80
N LEU A 312 -35.11 69.50 -50.40
CA LEU A 312 -33.87 69.44 -49.64
C LEU A 312 -33.29 70.86 -49.52
N ARG A 313 -32.54 71.10 -48.44
CA ARG A 313 -31.49 72.12 -48.30
C ARG A 313 -31.92 73.59 -48.08
N THR A 314 -31.59 74.07 -46.88
CA THR A 314 -31.30 75.47 -46.46
C THR A 314 -32.38 76.55 -46.60
N ARG A 315 -32.93 76.96 -45.45
CA ARG A 315 -32.98 78.37 -45.07
C ARG A 315 -32.41 78.60 -43.66
N GLU A 316 -31.11 78.86 -43.62
CA GLU A 316 -30.50 79.67 -42.58
C GLU A 316 -31.09 81.09 -42.61
N HIS A 317 -31.25 81.74 -41.45
CA HIS A 317 -30.54 82.99 -41.09
C HIS A 317 -31.22 83.72 -39.92
N ALA A 318 -30.44 84.00 -38.87
CA ALA A 318 -30.64 85.12 -37.94
C ALA A 318 -29.29 85.35 -37.22
N ALA A 319 -28.52 86.35 -37.63
CA ALA A 319 -27.13 86.54 -37.20
C ALA A 319 -26.87 87.98 -36.74
N GLU A 320 -27.10 88.25 -35.45
CA GLU A 320 -27.00 89.61 -34.89
C GLU A 320 -26.65 89.56 -33.39
N ASP A 321 -25.36 89.40 -33.03
CA ASP A 321 -24.82 89.82 -31.70
C ASP A 321 -23.27 89.68 -31.55
N THR A 322 -22.59 88.99 -32.47
CA THR A 322 -21.17 88.58 -32.38
C THR A 322 -20.11 89.69 -32.29
N LYS A 323 -20.50 90.96 -32.16
CA LYS A 323 -19.61 92.13 -32.24
C LYS A 323 -19.27 92.83 -30.92
N LYS A 324 -19.88 92.45 -29.79
CA LYS A 324 -19.49 92.96 -28.44
C LYS A 324 -18.44 92.06 -27.77
N ILE A 325 -18.65 90.75 -27.80
CA ILE A 325 -17.89 89.76 -27.01
C ILE A 325 -16.38 89.78 -27.28
N MET A 326 -15.94 90.08 -28.51
CA MET A 326 -14.50 90.08 -28.84
C MET A 326 -13.67 91.11 -28.06
N LYS A 327 -14.24 92.25 -27.64
CA LYS A 327 -13.47 93.35 -27.03
C LYS A 327 -13.22 93.22 -25.53
N GLU A 328 -13.95 92.34 -24.84
CA GLU A 328 -13.64 92.01 -23.44
C GLU A 328 -12.66 90.83 -23.37
N LYS A 329 -12.66 89.95 -24.37
CA LYS A 329 -11.73 88.82 -24.50
C LYS A 329 -10.27 89.28 -24.54
N GLU A 330 -9.93 90.21 -25.44
CA GLU A 330 -8.55 90.69 -25.63
C GLU A 330 -7.91 91.23 -24.35
N LYS A 331 -8.71 91.81 -23.45
CA LYS A 331 -8.21 92.40 -22.19
C LYS A 331 -7.98 91.38 -21.08
N LEU A 332 -8.70 90.26 -21.09
CA LEU A 332 -8.48 89.14 -20.14
C LEU A 332 -7.28 88.27 -20.54
N GLU A 333 -6.89 88.26 -21.81
CA GLU A 333 -5.76 87.46 -22.30
C GLU A 333 -4.39 88.03 -21.90
N GLU A 334 -4.29 89.32 -21.56
CA GLU A 334 -3.03 89.96 -21.15
C GLU A 334 -2.72 89.70 -19.65
N ASP A 335 -3.69 89.87 -18.75
CA ASP A 335 -3.55 89.55 -17.31
C ASP A 335 -3.24 88.06 -17.07
N LEU A 336 -3.81 87.16 -17.89
CA LEU A 336 -3.50 85.72 -17.90
C LEU A 336 -2.03 85.40 -18.24
N SER A 337 -1.30 86.32 -18.86
CA SER A 337 0.10 86.11 -19.25
C SER A 337 1.05 86.22 -18.06
N MET A 338 0.85 87.19 -17.16
CA MET A 338 1.69 87.37 -15.98
C MET A 338 1.48 86.26 -14.94
N LEU A 339 0.25 85.77 -14.76
CA LEU A 339 -0.07 84.67 -13.85
C LEU A 339 0.54 83.32 -14.27
N ARG A 340 0.87 83.12 -15.55
CA ARG A 340 1.54 81.90 -16.03
C ARG A 340 3.01 81.82 -15.60
N ALA A 341 3.69 82.96 -15.41
CA ALA A 341 5.12 83.00 -15.10
C ALA A 341 5.46 82.63 -13.64
N THR A 342 4.49 82.68 -12.72
CA THR A 342 4.66 82.20 -11.33
C THR A 342 4.14 80.76 -11.13
N ALA A 343 3.32 80.27 -12.06
CA ALA A 343 2.81 78.89 -12.03
C ALA A 343 3.89 77.86 -12.42
N THR A 344 4.88 78.21 -13.24
CA THR A 344 5.91 77.29 -13.75
C THR A 344 6.77 76.67 -12.65
N ASP A 345 7.20 77.46 -11.66
CA ASP A 345 8.09 76.99 -10.61
C ASP A 345 7.33 76.09 -9.61
N SER A 346 6.04 76.37 -9.41
CA SER A 346 5.13 75.48 -8.66
C SER A 346 4.83 74.19 -9.44
N SER A 347 4.70 74.28 -10.77
CA SER A 347 4.49 73.13 -11.66
C SER A 347 5.66 72.15 -11.56
N ALA A 348 6.91 72.62 -11.61
CA ALA A 348 8.08 71.73 -11.58
C ALA A 348 8.21 70.91 -10.28
N TYR A 349 7.77 71.46 -9.14
CA TYR A 349 7.70 70.71 -7.87
C TYR A 349 6.53 69.72 -7.86
N LEU A 350 5.36 70.14 -8.35
CA LEU A 350 4.19 69.27 -8.48
C LEU A 350 4.42 68.12 -9.48
N GLU A 351 5.14 68.35 -10.59
CA GLU A 351 5.49 67.31 -11.56
C GLU A 351 6.38 66.23 -10.93
N LYS A 352 7.37 66.61 -10.10
CA LYS A 352 8.15 65.63 -9.34
C LYS A 352 7.30 64.81 -8.38
N LEU A 353 6.46 65.47 -7.58
CA LEU A 353 5.59 64.79 -6.62
C LEU A 353 4.55 63.90 -7.31
N ASN A 354 4.06 64.32 -8.48
CA ASN A 354 3.14 63.57 -9.33
C ASN A 354 3.84 62.36 -10.00
N GLU A 355 5.12 62.45 -10.36
CA GLU A 355 5.87 61.29 -10.88
C GLU A 355 6.18 60.27 -9.78
N GLU A 356 6.53 60.73 -8.57
CA GLU A 356 6.65 59.84 -7.39
C GLU A 356 5.30 59.19 -7.03
N LEU A 357 4.19 59.94 -7.14
CA LEU A 357 2.83 59.40 -7.01
C LEU A 357 2.53 58.36 -8.09
N LYS A 358 2.80 58.60 -9.38
CA LYS A 358 2.62 57.61 -10.45
C LYS A 358 3.41 56.33 -10.20
N ILE A 359 4.63 56.43 -9.67
CA ILE A 359 5.43 55.24 -9.32
C ILE A 359 4.75 54.46 -8.20
N LYS A 360 4.27 55.14 -7.14
CA LYS A 360 3.56 54.48 -6.04
C LYS A 360 2.18 53.95 -6.40
N ASP A 361 1.43 54.66 -7.25
CA ASP A 361 0.18 54.18 -7.83
C ASP A 361 0.42 52.97 -8.75
N LYS A 362 1.52 52.95 -9.51
CA LYS A 362 1.90 51.78 -10.32
C LYS A 362 2.26 50.58 -9.44
N GLU A 363 3.06 50.76 -8.39
CA GLU A 363 3.34 49.70 -7.41
C GLU A 363 2.05 49.19 -6.76
N LEU A 364 1.13 50.09 -6.37
CA LEU A 364 -0.18 49.72 -5.81
C LEU A 364 -1.09 49.05 -6.85
N MET A 365 -1.02 49.40 -8.13
CA MET A 365 -1.74 48.72 -9.20
C MET A 365 -1.17 47.32 -9.47
N GLU A 366 0.15 47.14 -9.42
CA GLU A 366 0.80 45.84 -9.58
C GLU A 366 0.50 44.91 -8.39
N ILE A 367 0.54 45.42 -7.15
CA ILE A 367 0.13 44.67 -5.95
C ILE A 367 -1.36 44.33 -5.98
N ARG A 368 -2.23 45.29 -6.34
CA ARG A 368 -3.68 45.04 -6.49
C ARG A 368 -3.97 44.05 -7.61
N ALA A 369 -3.21 44.07 -8.70
CA ALA A 369 -3.35 43.10 -9.78
C ALA A 369 -2.95 41.69 -9.34
N SER A 370 -1.83 41.52 -8.61
CA SER A 370 -1.43 40.23 -8.01
C SER A 370 -2.52 39.70 -7.06
N MET A 371 -2.94 40.53 -6.10
CA MET A 371 -3.97 40.15 -5.13
C MET A 371 -5.33 39.85 -5.80
N THR A 372 -5.67 40.55 -6.89
CA THR A 372 -6.90 40.26 -7.67
C THR A 372 -6.75 38.97 -8.49
N ALA A 373 -5.56 38.64 -8.97
CA ALA A 373 -5.27 37.37 -9.64
C ALA A 373 -5.34 36.20 -8.66
N GLU A 374 -4.71 36.31 -7.49
CA GLU A 374 -4.75 35.33 -6.40
C GLU A 374 -6.19 35.10 -5.90
N ILE A 375 -6.96 36.16 -5.69
CA ILE A 375 -8.40 36.06 -5.35
C ILE A 375 -9.20 35.45 -6.52
N GLY A 376 -8.84 35.75 -7.77
CA GLY A 376 -9.44 35.14 -8.96
C GLY A 376 -9.17 33.64 -9.07
N GLU A 377 -7.96 33.21 -8.72
CA GLU A 377 -7.53 31.80 -8.76
C GLU A 377 -8.11 31.00 -7.58
N LEU A 378 -8.12 31.56 -6.36
CA LEU A 378 -8.88 31.00 -5.23
C LEU A 378 -10.37 30.90 -5.54
N LYS A 379 -10.98 31.95 -6.13
CA LYS A 379 -12.38 31.90 -6.55
C LYS A 379 -12.60 30.84 -7.63
N LYS A 380 -11.66 30.64 -8.55
CA LYS A 380 -11.73 29.59 -9.57
C LYS A 380 -11.64 28.19 -8.93
N GLN A 381 -10.73 27.98 -7.98
CA GLN A 381 -10.61 26.72 -7.24
C GLN A 381 -11.91 26.40 -6.48
N PHE A 382 -12.45 27.34 -5.70
CA PHE A 382 -13.74 27.12 -5.03
C PHE A 382 -14.92 26.96 -6.00
N GLN A 383 -14.91 27.63 -7.17
CA GLN A 383 -15.91 27.41 -8.21
C GLN A 383 -15.81 26.00 -8.80
N GLU A 384 -14.60 25.50 -9.06
CA GLU A 384 -14.36 24.15 -9.57
C GLU A 384 -14.74 23.07 -8.54
N GLU A 385 -14.42 23.28 -7.25
CA GLU A 385 -14.90 22.42 -6.16
C GLU A 385 -16.43 22.44 -6.02
N ILE A 386 -17.06 23.63 -6.06
CA ILE A 386 -18.52 23.77 -6.00
C ILE A 386 -19.19 23.09 -7.21
N GLU A 387 -18.62 23.18 -8.41
CA GLU A 387 -19.14 22.49 -9.59
C GLU A 387 -18.92 20.97 -9.52
N GLU A 388 -17.83 20.48 -8.92
CA GLU A 388 -17.64 19.05 -8.64
C GLU A 388 -18.65 18.53 -7.62
N LYS A 389 -18.83 19.23 -6.48
CA LYS A 389 -19.83 18.85 -5.47
C LYS A 389 -21.26 18.98 -6.01
N SER A 390 -21.54 19.95 -6.88
CA SER A 390 -22.84 20.08 -7.55
C SER A 390 -23.11 18.89 -8.47
N LYS A 391 -22.13 18.45 -9.28
CA LYS A 391 -22.27 17.23 -10.11
C LYS A 391 -22.50 15.98 -9.26
N TYR A 392 -21.82 15.84 -8.13
CA TYR A 392 -22.01 14.72 -7.21
C TYR A 392 -23.40 14.74 -6.54
N ILE A 393 -23.91 15.93 -6.20
CA ILE A 393 -25.28 16.11 -5.69
C ILE A 393 -26.32 15.83 -6.80
N GLU A 394 -26.07 16.25 -8.04
CA GLU A 394 -26.92 15.93 -9.20
C GLU A 394 -26.95 14.42 -9.46
N GLU A 395 -25.81 13.73 -9.42
CA GLU A 395 -25.70 12.27 -9.57
C GLU A 395 -26.43 11.52 -8.46
N ILE A 396 -26.25 11.93 -7.19
CA ILE A 396 -27.02 11.38 -6.05
C ILE A 396 -28.52 11.68 -6.20
N SER A 397 -28.91 12.85 -6.70
CA SER A 397 -30.33 13.18 -6.93
C SER A 397 -30.95 12.33 -8.04
N LEU A 398 -30.17 11.99 -9.08
CA LEU A 398 -30.57 11.14 -10.19
C LEU A 398 -30.71 9.68 -9.72
N ASP A 399 -29.74 9.16 -8.97
CA ASP A 399 -29.79 7.84 -8.34
C ASP A 399 -30.95 7.72 -7.34
N THR A 400 -31.18 8.75 -6.52
CA THR A 400 -32.32 8.82 -5.58
C THR A 400 -33.65 8.86 -6.34
N SER A 401 -33.74 9.59 -7.45
CA SER A 401 -34.92 9.63 -8.33
C SER A 401 -35.17 8.26 -9.00
N GLN A 402 -34.13 7.61 -9.52
CA GLN A 402 -34.22 6.26 -10.10
C GLN A 402 -34.64 5.22 -9.05
N LYS A 403 -34.04 5.26 -7.85
CA LYS A 403 -34.44 4.39 -6.72
C LYS A 403 -35.88 4.64 -6.29
N SER A 404 -36.32 5.90 -6.25
CA SER A 404 -37.73 6.25 -6.00
C SER A 404 -38.66 5.67 -7.07
N MET A 405 -38.31 5.76 -8.36
CA MET A 405 -39.09 5.13 -9.44
C MET A 405 -39.12 3.60 -9.33
N ILE A 406 -38.01 2.96 -8.94
CA ILE A 406 -37.94 1.51 -8.71
C ILE A 406 -38.81 1.11 -7.50
N ILE A 407 -38.76 1.86 -6.40
CA ILE A 407 -39.60 1.64 -5.21
C ILE A 407 -41.09 1.75 -5.59
N ASN A 408 -41.50 2.84 -6.25
CA ASN A 408 -42.89 3.02 -6.71
C ASN A 408 -43.33 1.89 -7.67
N LYS A 409 -42.43 1.38 -8.52
CA LYS A 409 -42.71 0.22 -9.40
C LYS A 409 -42.89 -1.07 -8.61
N VAL A 410 -42.04 -1.34 -7.63
CA VAL A 410 -42.12 -2.52 -6.76
C VAL A 410 -43.35 -2.45 -5.84
N GLU A 411 -43.70 -1.28 -5.31
CA GLU A 411 -44.93 -1.05 -4.52
C GLU A 411 -46.20 -1.29 -5.36
N LYS A 412 -46.18 -0.87 -6.63
CA LYS A 412 -47.25 -1.15 -7.60
C LYS A 412 -47.34 -2.64 -7.94
N GLU A 413 -46.22 -3.30 -8.18
CA GLU A 413 -46.16 -4.76 -8.42
C GLU A 413 -46.63 -5.56 -7.19
N ILE A 414 -46.25 -5.15 -5.98
CA ILE A 414 -46.75 -5.73 -4.72
C ILE A 414 -48.26 -5.50 -4.57
N SER A 415 -48.78 -4.34 -4.96
CA SER A 415 -50.21 -4.04 -4.89
C SER A 415 -51.03 -4.84 -5.91
N GLU A 416 -50.49 -5.03 -7.12
CA GLU A 416 -51.09 -5.88 -8.15
C GLU A 416 -51.05 -7.36 -7.74
N LEU A 417 -49.93 -7.83 -7.18
CA LEU A 417 -49.83 -9.19 -6.62
C LEU A 417 -50.78 -9.41 -5.44
N LYS A 418 -50.97 -8.44 -4.54
CA LYS A 418 -51.98 -8.52 -3.47
C LYS A 418 -53.39 -8.66 -4.03
N SER A 419 -53.77 -7.84 -5.02
CA SER A 419 -55.08 -7.94 -5.66
C SER A 419 -55.28 -9.26 -6.40
N ILE A 420 -54.22 -9.82 -7.01
CA ILE A 420 -54.25 -11.17 -7.59
C ILE A 420 -54.46 -12.24 -6.51
N VAL A 421 -53.75 -12.16 -5.37
CA VAL A 421 -53.93 -13.09 -4.24
C VAL A 421 -55.35 -13.01 -3.67
N GLU A 422 -55.86 -11.81 -3.40
CA GLU A 422 -57.25 -11.60 -2.94
C GLU A 422 -58.28 -12.20 -3.92
N SER A 423 -58.07 -12.02 -5.23
CA SER A 423 -58.93 -12.63 -6.26
C SER A 423 -58.86 -14.17 -6.28
N LYS A 424 -57.71 -14.74 -5.93
CA LYS A 424 -57.47 -16.19 -5.90
C LYS A 424 -57.96 -16.83 -4.61
N ASP A 425 -57.86 -16.15 -3.47
CA ASP A 425 -58.45 -16.62 -2.21
C ASP A 425 -59.97 -16.66 -2.30
N GLU A 426 -60.62 -15.67 -2.93
CA GLU A 426 -62.07 -15.68 -3.14
C GLU A 426 -62.48 -16.75 -4.19
N GLU A 427 -61.68 -17.01 -5.22
CA GLU A 427 -61.89 -18.15 -6.15
C GLU A 427 -61.73 -19.51 -5.44
N ILE A 428 -60.71 -19.67 -4.59
CA ILE A 428 -60.47 -20.87 -3.76
C ILE A 428 -61.65 -21.09 -2.82
N LYS A 429 -62.11 -20.03 -2.13
CA LYS A 429 -63.28 -20.06 -1.24
C LYS A 429 -64.55 -20.48 -2.00
N HIS A 430 -64.80 -19.91 -3.17
CA HIS A 430 -65.96 -20.28 -3.99
C HIS A 430 -65.87 -21.72 -4.52
N LEU A 431 -64.66 -22.23 -4.78
CA LEU A 431 -64.41 -23.64 -5.11
C LEU A 431 -64.57 -24.56 -3.88
N VAL A 432 -64.19 -24.14 -2.68
CA VAL A 432 -64.38 -24.89 -1.43
C VAL A 432 -65.87 -25.00 -1.08
N GLU A 433 -66.63 -23.91 -1.19
CA GLU A 433 -68.09 -23.91 -1.03
C GLU A 433 -68.72 -24.89 -2.03
N LYS A 434 -68.41 -24.78 -3.33
CA LYS A 434 -68.91 -25.67 -4.38
C LYS A 434 -68.49 -27.13 -4.18
N ASN A 435 -67.31 -27.40 -3.63
CA ASN A 435 -66.87 -28.75 -3.28
C ASN A 435 -67.69 -29.31 -2.11
N SER A 436 -68.03 -28.47 -1.11
CA SER A 436 -68.92 -28.87 -0.02
C SER A 436 -70.36 -29.14 -0.49
N GLU A 437 -70.88 -28.35 -1.44
CA GLU A 437 -72.17 -28.61 -2.10
C GLU A 437 -72.16 -29.94 -2.86
N LEU A 438 -71.11 -30.20 -3.65
CA LEU A 438 -70.93 -31.45 -4.37
C LEU A 438 -70.77 -32.65 -3.43
N GLN A 439 -70.09 -32.49 -2.30
CA GLN A 439 -69.93 -33.53 -1.29
C GLN A 439 -71.25 -33.81 -0.54
N TYR A 440 -72.06 -32.79 -0.28
CA TYR A 440 -73.43 -32.95 0.24
C TYR A 440 -74.34 -33.66 -0.78
N ALA A 441 -74.30 -33.24 -2.05
CA ALA A 441 -75.06 -33.88 -3.13
C ALA A 441 -74.63 -35.34 -3.37
N LEU A 442 -73.34 -35.64 -3.26
CA LEU A 442 -72.81 -37.00 -3.32
C LEU A 442 -73.31 -37.83 -2.14
N THR A 443 -73.27 -37.30 -0.91
CA THR A 443 -73.79 -37.97 0.29
C THR A 443 -75.29 -38.29 0.16
N LEU A 444 -76.08 -37.37 -0.41
CA LEU A 444 -77.50 -37.58 -0.69
C LEU A 444 -77.74 -38.61 -1.81
N SER A 445 -76.87 -38.64 -2.83
CA SER A 445 -76.86 -39.64 -3.90
C SER A 445 -76.53 -41.04 -3.35
N GLU A 446 -75.56 -41.15 -2.43
CA GLU A 446 -75.23 -42.40 -1.74
C GLU A 446 -76.38 -42.88 -0.84
N GLN A 447 -77.04 -41.98 -0.10
CA GLN A 447 -78.23 -42.32 0.69
C GLN A 447 -79.37 -42.83 -0.20
N THR A 448 -79.71 -42.13 -1.29
CA THR A 448 -80.75 -42.59 -2.23
C THR A 448 -80.37 -43.91 -2.91
N LYS A 449 -79.10 -44.13 -3.24
CA LYS A 449 -78.58 -45.43 -3.71
C LYS A 449 -78.80 -46.53 -2.67
N THR A 450 -78.47 -46.33 -1.39
CA THR A 450 -78.71 -47.34 -0.34
C THR A 450 -80.20 -47.63 -0.12
N ASN A 451 -81.07 -46.64 -0.28
CA ASN A 451 -82.52 -46.84 -0.23
C ASN A 451 -82.99 -47.70 -1.42
N LEU A 452 -82.57 -47.38 -2.65
CA LEU A 452 -82.89 -48.15 -3.85
C LEU A 452 -82.31 -49.58 -3.82
N GLU A 453 -81.13 -49.78 -3.24
CA GLU A 453 -80.56 -51.11 -2.98
C GLU A 453 -81.38 -51.90 -1.95
N SER A 454 -81.99 -51.22 -0.97
CA SER A 454 -82.91 -51.87 -0.02
C SER A 454 -84.24 -52.25 -0.67
N GLU A 455 -84.78 -51.42 -1.55
CA GLU A 455 -85.98 -51.72 -2.35
C GLU A 455 -85.72 -52.87 -3.33
N LEU A 456 -84.56 -52.88 -4.00
CA LEU A 456 -84.15 -53.98 -4.87
C LEU A 456 -84.12 -55.32 -4.13
N ARG A 457 -83.58 -55.40 -2.91
CA ARG A 457 -83.63 -56.63 -2.10
C ARG A 457 -85.05 -57.09 -1.76
N VAL A 458 -85.98 -56.15 -1.58
CA VAL A 458 -87.41 -56.47 -1.40
C VAL A 458 -88.02 -57.01 -2.70
N PHE A 459 -87.68 -56.43 -3.86
CA PHE A 459 -88.10 -56.96 -5.16
C PHE A 459 -87.48 -58.33 -5.47
N GLU A 460 -86.21 -58.57 -5.16
CA GLU A 460 -85.54 -59.86 -5.29
C GLU A 460 -86.25 -60.95 -4.47
N SER A 461 -86.56 -60.67 -3.19
CA SER A 461 -87.31 -61.59 -2.32
C SER A 461 -88.74 -61.86 -2.82
N ASN A 462 -89.40 -60.84 -3.39
CA ASN A 462 -90.71 -61.00 -4.03
C ASN A 462 -90.63 -61.86 -5.31
N ILE A 463 -89.58 -61.69 -6.13
CA ILE A 463 -89.33 -62.52 -7.32
C ILE A 463 -89.04 -63.97 -6.93
N GLU A 464 -88.25 -64.22 -5.89
CA GLU A 464 -87.98 -65.58 -5.39
C GLU A 464 -89.27 -66.27 -4.90
N ASN A 465 -90.13 -65.54 -4.18
CA ASN A 465 -91.45 -66.02 -3.76
C ASN A 465 -92.36 -66.31 -4.98
N LEU A 466 -92.41 -65.42 -5.97
CA LEU A 466 -93.16 -65.64 -7.21
C LEU A 466 -92.64 -66.85 -8.01
N ASN A 467 -91.33 -67.07 -8.06
CA ASN A 467 -90.74 -68.26 -8.71
C ASN A 467 -91.09 -69.57 -7.98
N GLN A 468 -91.20 -69.55 -6.64
CA GLN A 468 -91.76 -70.67 -5.87
C GLN A 468 -93.28 -70.87 -6.09
N GLN A 469 -94.01 -69.84 -6.52
CA GLN A 469 -95.42 -69.97 -6.90
C GLN A 469 -95.58 -70.46 -8.35
N LEU A 470 -94.69 -70.04 -9.25
CA LEU A 470 -94.64 -70.45 -10.66
C LEU A 470 -94.37 -71.96 -10.78
N THR A 471 -93.33 -72.47 -10.11
CA THR A 471 -93.01 -73.91 -10.08
C THR A 471 -94.18 -74.75 -9.55
N ARG A 472 -94.85 -74.32 -8.47
CA ARG A 472 -96.08 -74.94 -7.94
C ARG A 472 -97.31 -74.80 -8.86
N ALA A 473 -97.25 -73.98 -9.91
CA ALA A 473 -98.27 -73.87 -10.95
C ALA A 473 -97.91 -74.71 -12.18
N GLU A 474 -96.63 -74.80 -12.56
CA GLU A 474 -96.11 -75.67 -13.62
C GLU A 474 -96.36 -77.15 -13.30
N GLU A 475 -96.12 -77.58 -12.05
CA GLU A 475 -96.49 -78.92 -11.56
C GLU A 475 -97.99 -79.25 -11.76
N LYS A 476 -98.87 -78.24 -11.66
CA LYS A 476 -100.32 -78.41 -11.90
C LYS A 476 -100.64 -78.40 -13.39
N LEU A 477 -99.95 -77.58 -14.19
CA LEU A 477 -100.13 -77.48 -15.63
C LEU A 477 -99.81 -78.80 -16.35
N VAL A 478 -98.73 -79.48 -15.94
CA VAL A 478 -98.36 -80.81 -16.45
C VAL A 478 -99.49 -81.83 -16.22
N ASN A 479 -100.08 -81.83 -15.01
CA ASN A 479 -101.20 -82.71 -14.68
C ASN A 479 -102.45 -82.42 -15.54
N VAL A 480 -102.76 -81.15 -15.81
CA VAL A 480 -103.90 -80.77 -16.67
C VAL A 480 -103.65 -81.09 -18.15
N SER A 481 -102.42 -80.91 -18.66
CA SER A 481 -102.09 -81.20 -20.06
C SER A 481 -102.38 -82.67 -20.42
N SER A 482 -102.08 -83.61 -19.51
CA SER A 482 -102.37 -85.04 -19.68
C SER A 482 -103.86 -85.41 -19.79
N GLN A 483 -104.76 -84.49 -19.38
CA GLN A 483 -106.20 -84.65 -19.51
C GLN A 483 -106.72 -84.06 -20.84
N LYS A 484 -106.07 -83.01 -21.36
CA LYS A 484 -106.44 -82.34 -22.61
C LYS A 484 -106.29 -83.24 -23.84
N GLU A 485 -105.16 -83.94 -23.97
CA GLU A 485 -104.87 -84.83 -25.12
C GLU A 485 -105.92 -85.93 -25.31
N LYS A 486 -106.61 -86.36 -24.24
CA LYS A 486 -107.68 -87.37 -24.32
C LYS A 486 -108.97 -86.84 -24.94
N LEU A 487 -109.26 -85.54 -24.85
CA LEU A 487 -110.52 -84.94 -25.32
C LEU A 487 -110.42 -84.46 -26.77
N GLU A 488 -109.23 -84.06 -27.23
CA GLU A 488 -109.04 -83.57 -28.60
C GLU A 488 -109.11 -84.71 -29.64
N LEU A 489 -108.92 -85.97 -29.22
CA LEU A 489 -109.08 -87.16 -30.07
C LEU A 489 -110.55 -87.43 -30.46
N ASP A 490 -111.50 -87.14 -29.56
CA ASP A 490 -112.93 -87.43 -29.79
C ASP A 490 -113.58 -86.39 -30.72
N ILE A 491 -113.16 -85.13 -30.63
CA ILE A 491 -113.76 -83.99 -31.38
C ILE A 491 -113.49 -84.10 -32.90
N ALA A 492 -112.39 -84.71 -33.31
CA ALA A 492 -111.97 -84.80 -34.72
C ALA A 492 -112.95 -85.58 -35.63
N ASN A 493 -113.85 -86.39 -35.07
CA ASN A 493 -114.68 -87.33 -35.83
C ASN A 493 -116.04 -86.78 -36.32
N LEU A 494 -116.38 -85.51 -36.04
CA LEU A 494 -117.80 -85.08 -35.99
C LEU A 494 -118.22 -83.89 -36.90
N ILE A 495 -117.37 -83.38 -37.81
CA ILE A 495 -117.70 -82.17 -38.60
C ILE A 495 -117.56 -82.38 -40.12
N SER A 496 -118.69 -82.59 -40.83
CA SER A 496 -118.79 -82.47 -42.30
C SER A 496 -120.24 -82.44 -42.83
N SER A 497 -120.71 -81.34 -43.46
CA SER A 497 -121.60 -81.25 -44.68
C SER A 497 -122.55 -80.01 -44.84
N SER A 498 -122.82 -79.63 -46.11
CA SER A 498 -124.02 -78.93 -46.72
C SER A 498 -124.13 -77.36 -46.86
N ALA A 499 -124.80 -76.86 -47.94
CA ALA A 499 -125.02 -75.44 -48.35
C ALA A 499 -126.01 -75.21 -49.56
N ASN A 500 -126.30 -73.94 -49.98
CA ASN A 500 -126.94 -73.40 -51.24
C ASN A 500 -128.49 -73.52 -51.44
N SER A 501 -129.28 -72.78 -52.28
CA SER A 501 -129.21 -71.61 -53.26
C SER A 501 -130.61 -70.85 -53.30
N SER A 502 -131.17 -70.05 -54.25
CA SER A 502 -131.00 -69.62 -55.69
C SER A 502 -131.86 -68.34 -56.05
N GLU A 503 -132.04 -67.92 -57.34
CA GLU A 503 -132.74 -66.67 -57.80
C GLU A 503 -133.56 -66.78 -59.16
N GLN A 504 -134.17 -65.67 -59.62
CA GLN A 504 -134.78 -65.33 -60.95
C GLN A 504 -136.21 -65.79 -61.37
N LEU A 505 -137.20 -64.90 -61.17
CA LEU A 505 -138.47 -64.87 -61.94
C LEU A 505 -138.76 -63.44 -62.45
N THR A 506 -137.85 -62.94 -63.28
CA THR A 506 -137.50 -61.50 -63.34
C THR A 506 -138.01 -60.70 -64.54
N LYS A 507 -138.72 -61.30 -65.52
CA LYS A 507 -138.71 -60.77 -66.91
C LYS A 507 -139.98 -60.15 -67.51
N TYR A 508 -141.12 -60.11 -66.81
CA TYR A 508 -142.34 -59.44 -67.33
C TYR A 508 -142.77 -58.18 -66.57
N ASN A 509 -142.23 -57.94 -65.37
CA ASN A 509 -142.22 -56.60 -64.79
C ASN A 509 -141.23 -55.67 -65.52
N GLU A 510 -140.55 -56.14 -66.56
CA GLU A 510 -139.39 -55.47 -67.16
C GLU A 510 -139.73 -54.35 -68.15
N GLU A 511 -140.94 -54.36 -68.70
CA GLU A 511 -141.38 -53.37 -69.71
C GLU A 511 -142.17 -52.21 -69.09
N LEU A 512 -142.99 -52.46 -68.05
CA LEU A 512 -143.56 -51.38 -67.24
C LEU A 512 -142.45 -50.59 -66.53
N ARG A 513 -141.49 -51.33 -65.96
CA ARG A 513 -140.29 -50.73 -65.36
C ARG A 513 -139.40 -49.98 -66.34
N GLU A 514 -139.56 -50.08 -67.66
CA GLU A 514 -138.76 -49.23 -68.57
C GLU A 514 -139.20 -47.76 -68.53
N LYS A 515 -140.50 -47.49 -68.33
CA LYS A 515 -141.02 -46.12 -68.20
C LYS A 515 -140.85 -45.54 -66.80
N GLU A 516 -140.95 -46.37 -65.78
CA GLU A 516 -140.54 -46.00 -64.41
C GLU A 516 -139.02 -45.73 -64.40
N ARG A 517 -138.21 -46.60 -65.03
CA ARG A 517 -136.77 -46.40 -65.21
C ARG A 517 -136.40 -45.11 -65.93
N GLU A 518 -137.22 -44.49 -66.78
CA GLU A 518 -136.87 -43.17 -67.34
C GLU A 518 -136.97 -42.04 -66.31
N ILE A 519 -137.87 -42.16 -65.33
CA ILE A 519 -137.99 -41.25 -64.19
C ILE A 519 -136.92 -41.58 -63.15
N ASP A 520 -136.72 -42.86 -62.82
CA ASP A 520 -135.65 -43.32 -61.92
C ASP A 520 -134.27 -42.92 -62.48
N LYS A 521 -133.98 -43.10 -63.77
CA LYS A 521 -132.72 -42.65 -64.41
C LYS A 521 -132.52 -41.13 -64.36
N LEU A 522 -133.55 -40.33 -64.08
CA LEU A 522 -133.43 -38.88 -63.85
C LEU A 522 -133.26 -38.56 -62.36
N GLN A 523 -134.03 -39.19 -61.48
CA GLN A 523 -133.86 -39.04 -60.02
C GLN A 523 -132.53 -39.60 -59.54
N GLU A 524 -132.08 -40.74 -60.08
CA GLU A 524 -130.77 -41.33 -59.82
C GLU A 524 -129.64 -40.43 -60.35
N LYS A 525 -129.82 -39.74 -61.49
CA LYS A 525 -128.83 -38.74 -61.95
C LYS A 525 -128.75 -37.52 -61.03
N VAL A 526 -129.86 -37.11 -60.43
CA VAL A 526 -129.86 -36.06 -59.39
C VAL A 526 -129.15 -36.59 -58.14
N TYR A 527 -129.53 -37.76 -57.63
CA TYR A 527 -128.92 -38.40 -56.45
C TYR A 527 -127.44 -38.73 -56.62
N GLN A 528 -127.00 -39.13 -57.81
CA GLN A 528 -125.58 -39.32 -58.16
C GLN A 528 -124.85 -37.97 -58.21
N ARG A 529 -125.48 -36.89 -58.68
CA ARG A 529 -124.91 -35.54 -58.64
C ARG A 529 -124.84 -34.97 -57.23
N GLU A 530 -125.84 -35.24 -56.39
CA GLU A 530 -125.85 -34.87 -54.97
C GLU A 530 -124.75 -35.64 -54.22
N ASN A 531 -124.63 -36.96 -54.38
CA ASN A 531 -123.52 -37.72 -53.79
C ASN A 531 -122.14 -37.29 -54.32
N GLN A 532 -122.03 -36.89 -55.59
CA GLN A 532 -120.79 -36.30 -56.13
C GLN A 532 -120.50 -34.92 -55.52
N LEU A 533 -121.52 -34.12 -55.21
CA LEU A 533 -121.38 -32.83 -54.54
C LEU A 533 -121.00 -33.01 -53.06
N THR A 534 -121.70 -33.87 -52.32
CA THR A 534 -121.40 -34.18 -50.90
C THR A 534 -120.01 -34.80 -50.74
N SER A 535 -119.62 -35.73 -51.62
CA SER A 535 -118.25 -36.27 -51.62
C SER A 535 -117.20 -35.31 -52.15
N ALA A 536 -117.58 -34.24 -52.86
CA ALA A 536 -116.67 -33.13 -53.15
C ALA A 536 -116.53 -32.20 -51.94
N GLN A 537 -117.62 -31.84 -51.26
CA GLN A 537 -117.60 -31.04 -50.02
C GLN A 537 -116.79 -31.72 -48.91
N GLY A 538 -117.06 -32.99 -48.59
CA GLY A 538 -116.31 -33.70 -47.55
C GLY A 538 -114.81 -33.89 -47.87
N ARG A 539 -114.42 -33.88 -49.16
CA ARG A 539 -113.01 -33.81 -49.56
C ARG A 539 -112.44 -32.40 -49.40
N LEU A 540 -113.23 -31.36 -49.68
CA LEU A 540 -112.81 -29.97 -49.55
C LEU A 540 -112.62 -29.59 -48.07
N GLU A 541 -113.58 -29.96 -47.22
CA GLU A 541 -113.50 -29.87 -45.75
C GLU A 541 -112.27 -30.63 -45.20
N SER A 542 -112.04 -31.88 -45.67
CA SER A 542 -110.83 -32.64 -45.33
C SER A 542 -109.53 -31.92 -45.71
N THR A 543 -109.44 -31.36 -46.93
CA THR A 543 -108.26 -30.57 -47.33
C THR A 543 -108.13 -29.25 -46.57
N GLU A 544 -109.24 -28.67 -46.10
CA GLU A 544 -109.24 -27.44 -45.30
C GLU A 544 -108.81 -27.72 -43.85
N GLU A 545 -109.17 -28.86 -43.27
CA GLU A 545 -108.61 -29.34 -41.99
C GLU A 545 -107.09 -29.64 -42.10
N GLU A 546 -106.64 -30.32 -43.16
CA GLU A 546 -105.21 -30.55 -43.39
C GLU A 546 -104.44 -29.25 -43.61
N LEU A 547 -104.99 -28.29 -44.35
CA LEU A 547 -104.38 -26.98 -44.54
C LEU A 547 -104.28 -26.22 -43.21
N ASN A 548 -105.31 -26.24 -42.37
CA ASN A 548 -105.29 -25.60 -41.05
C ASN A 548 -104.31 -26.28 -40.08
N LYS A 549 -104.16 -27.61 -40.13
CA LYS A 549 -103.07 -28.33 -39.41
C LYS A 549 -101.70 -27.88 -39.90
N ASN A 550 -101.47 -27.83 -41.22
CA ASN A 550 -100.18 -27.41 -41.79
C ASN A 550 -99.84 -25.94 -41.48
N ILE A 551 -100.81 -25.04 -41.48
CA ILE A 551 -100.65 -23.64 -41.05
C ILE A 551 -100.27 -23.56 -39.55
N SER A 552 -100.82 -24.45 -38.72
CA SER A 552 -100.50 -24.52 -37.29
C SER A 552 -99.07 -25.02 -37.07
N SER A 553 -98.66 -26.11 -37.74
CA SER A 553 -97.29 -26.62 -37.71
C SER A 553 -96.27 -25.58 -38.21
N LEU A 554 -96.59 -24.83 -39.28
CA LEU A 554 -95.74 -23.75 -39.79
C LEU A 554 -95.63 -22.55 -38.84
N LYS A 555 -96.64 -22.28 -38.01
CA LYS A 555 -96.52 -21.30 -36.92
C LYS A 555 -95.60 -21.79 -35.81
N GLN A 556 -95.71 -23.05 -35.41
CA GLN A 556 -94.86 -23.65 -34.37
C GLN A 556 -93.38 -23.67 -34.80
N LEU A 557 -93.08 -24.20 -36.00
CA LEU A 557 -91.73 -24.22 -36.56
C LEU A 557 -91.11 -22.81 -36.68
N ARG A 558 -91.92 -21.77 -36.93
CA ARG A 558 -91.44 -20.38 -36.93
C ARG A 558 -91.06 -19.87 -35.54
N LEU A 559 -91.78 -20.26 -34.49
CA LEU A 559 -91.42 -19.89 -33.11
C LEU A 559 -90.12 -20.59 -32.70
N GLU A 560 -90.01 -21.90 -32.94
CA GLU A 560 -88.80 -22.70 -32.69
C GLU A 560 -87.59 -22.15 -33.46
N THR A 561 -87.77 -21.72 -34.72
CA THR A 561 -86.72 -21.09 -35.52
C THR A 561 -86.25 -19.74 -34.95
N GLU A 562 -87.15 -18.95 -34.35
CA GLU A 562 -86.78 -17.65 -33.76
C GLU A 562 -86.12 -17.81 -32.39
N ASP A 563 -86.53 -18.81 -31.61
CA ASP A 563 -85.93 -19.15 -30.33
C ASP A 563 -84.46 -19.60 -30.50
N VAL A 564 -84.20 -20.51 -31.45
CA VAL A 564 -82.85 -20.96 -31.83
C VAL A 564 -81.95 -19.82 -32.34
N LYS A 565 -82.51 -18.83 -33.04
CA LYS A 565 -81.74 -17.61 -33.39
C LYS A 565 -81.35 -16.82 -32.14
N SER A 566 -82.23 -16.73 -31.15
CA SER A 566 -81.96 -15.98 -29.92
C SER A 566 -80.81 -16.62 -29.13
N GLU A 567 -80.77 -17.95 -29.05
CA GLU A 567 -79.66 -18.70 -28.45
C GLU A 567 -78.37 -18.54 -29.26
N LEU A 568 -78.42 -18.64 -30.59
CA LEU A 568 -77.25 -18.44 -31.45
C LEU A 568 -76.65 -17.01 -31.34
N ILE A 569 -77.49 -16.00 -31.08
CA ILE A 569 -77.03 -14.63 -30.80
C ILE A 569 -76.37 -14.53 -29.40
N LYS A 570 -76.89 -15.28 -28.42
CA LYS A 570 -76.36 -15.35 -27.06
C LYS A 570 -74.99 -16.05 -27.00
N GLU A 571 -74.85 -17.22 -27.64
CA GLU A 571 -73.55 -17.89 -27.76
C GLU A 571 -72.53 -17.03 -28.52
N LYS A 572 -72.94 -16.37 -29.62
CA LYS A 572 -72.05 -15.47 -30.35
C LYS A 572 -71.50 -14.32 -29.50
N ARG A 573 -72.27 -13.79 -28.54
CA ARG A 573 -71.76 -12.83 -27.55
C ARG A 573 -70.72 -13.46 -26.63
N GLN A 574 -71.00 -14.63 -26.08
CA GLN A 574 -70.07 -15.32 -25.17
C GLN A 574 -68.76 -15.69 -25.87
N CYS A 575 -68.79 -16.10 -27.15
CA CYS A 575 -67.59 -16.34 -27.94
C CYS A 575 -66.75 -15.07 -28.20
N VAL A 576 -67.37 -13.89 -28.28
CA VAL A 576 -66.64 -12.60 -28.36
C VAL A 576 -66.02 -12.24 -27.02
N GLU A 577 -66.77 -12.31 -25.90
CA GLU A 577 -66.23 -12.05 -24.56
C GLU A 577 -65.07 -12.99 -24.21
N LEU A 578 -65.15 -14.27 -24.59
CA LEU A 578 -64.06 -15.23 -24.42
C LEU A 578 -62.86 -14.90 -25.31
N SER A 579 -63.08 -14.48 -26.57
CA SER A 579 -61.99 -14.05 -27.46
C SER A 579 -61.28 -12.79 -26.97
N GLU A 580 -61.99 -11.86 -26.33
CA GLU A 580 -61.42 -10.66 -25.73
C GLU A 580 -60.62 -11.00 -24.46
N LYS A 581 -61.14 -11.87 -23.58
CA LYS A 581 -60.41 -12.38 -22.42
C LYS A 581 -59.15 -13.18 -22.78
N ILE A 582 -59.17 -13.96 -23.86
CA ILE A 582 -57.99 -14.66 -24.37
C ILE A 582 -56.92 -13.65 -24.79
N LYS A 583 -57.26 -12.62 -25.57
CA LYS A 583 -56.31 -11.56 -25.96
C LYS A 583 -55.75 -10.78 -24.76
N GLU A 584 -56.57 -10.58 -23.72
CA GLU A 584 -56.12 -9.96 -22.48
C GLU A 584 -55.09 -10.85 -21.75
N GLN A 585 -55.29 -12.17 -21.73
CA GLN A 585 -54.29 -13.11 -21.19
C GLN A 585 -53.04 -13.20 -22.07
N GLU A 586 -53.15 -13.26 -23.40
CA GLU A 586 -52.02 -13.20 -24.34
C GLU A 586 -51.16 -11.93 -24.13
N SER A 587 -51.79 -10.80 -23.80
CA SER A 587 -51.07 -9.55 -23.48
C SER A 587 -50.31 -9.65 -22.15
N LYS A 588 -50.93 -10.23 -21.12
CA LYS A 588 -50.32 -10.41 -19.79
C LYS A 588 -49.20 -11.45 -19.79
N GLU A 589 -49.35 -12.53 -20.56
CA GLU A 589 -48.30 -13.53 -20.79
C GLU A 589 -47.07 -12.90 -21.46
N LYS A 590 -47.29 -12.02 -22.44
CA LYS A 590 -46.22 -11.30 -23.13
C LYS A 590 -45.49 -10.30 -22.23
N ASP A 591 -46.21 -9.58 -21.37
CA ASP A 591 -45.60 -8.65 -20.41
C ASP A 591 -44.81 -9.40 -19.32
N LEU A 592 -45.32 -10.56 -18.87
CA LEU A 592 -44.57 -11.49 -17.99
C LEU A 592 -43.32 -12.05 -18.67
N LEU A 593 -43.36 -12.33 -19.97
CA LEU A 593 -42.18 -12.75 -20.75
C LEU A 593 -41.10 -11.65 -20.75
N GLY A 594 -41.47 -10.38 -20.94
CA GLY A 594 -40.56 -9.24 -20.82
C GLY A 594 -40.03 -9.04 -19.39
N ALA A 595 -40.83 -9.32 -18.36
CA ALA A 595 -40.37 -9.33 -16.97
C ALA A 595 -39.33 -10.44 -16.72
N ILE A 596 -39.50 -11.62 -17.32
CA ILE A 596 -38.54 -12.74 -17.23
C ILE A 596 -37.25 -12.42 -18.00
N GLU A 597 -37.32 -11.77 -19.16
CA GLU A 597 -36.13 -11.34 -19.92
C GLU A 597 -35.33 -10.26 -19.16
N THR A 598 -36.00 -9.26 -18.58
CA THR A 598 -35.33 -8.25 -17.76
C THR A 598 -34.75 -8.83 -16.46
N ALA A 599 -35.44 -9.78 -15.82
CA ALA A 599 -34.91 -10.52 -14.68
C ALA A 599 -33.61 -11.28 -15.02
N LYS A 600 -33.57 -12.00 -16.16
CA LYS A 600 -32.36 -12.68 -16.66
C LYS A 600 -31.22 -11.70 -16.94
N ALA A 601 -31.51 -10.54 -17.51
CA ALA A 601 -30.49 -9.49 -17.71
C ALA A 601 -29.90 -9.04 -16.36
N THR A 602 -30.73 -8.81 -15.34
CA THR A 602 -30.22 -8.46 -13.99
C THR A 602 -29.46 -9.61 -13.30
N GLU A 603 -29.82 -10.87 -13.58
CA GLU A 603 -29.09 -12.04 -13.08
C GLU A 603 -27.66 -12.12 -13.68
N ILE A 604 -27.50 -11.76 -14.96
CA ILE A 604 -26.19 -11.65 -15.62
C ILE A 604 -25.37 -10.53 -14.98
N THR A 605 -25.94 -9.33 -14.82
CA THR A 605 -25.23 -8.20 -14.18
C THR A 605 -24.88 -8.49 -12.71
N LEU A 606 -25.71 -9.25 -11.99
CA LEU A 606 -25.40 -9.74 -10.65
C LEU A 606 -24.25 -10.73 -10.66
N LYS A 607 -24.21 -11.69 -11.60
CA LYS A 607 -23.09 -12.63 -11.76
C LYS A 607 -21.78 -11.91 -12.08
N GLU A 608 -21.81 -10.88 -12.93
CA GLU A 608 -20.65 -10.03 -13.20
C GLU A 608 -20.16 -9.30 -11.94
N LYS A 609 -21.07 -8.71 -11.15
CA LYS A 609 -20.71 -8.05 -9.88
C LYS A 609 -20.24 -9.02 -8.80
N CYS A 610 -20.81 -10.23 -8.70
CA CYS A 610 -20.28 -11.27 -7.83
C CYS A 610 -18.86 -11.69 -8.23
N LYS A 611 -18.55 -11.69 -9.54
CA LYS A 611 -17.22 -12.01 -10.06
C LYS A 611 -16.21 -10.92 -9.72
N THR A 612 -16.54 -9.63 -9.90
CA THR A 612 -15.63 -8.55 -9.50
C THR A 612 -15.48 -8.43 -7.99
N ILE A 613 -16.50 -8.78 -7.20
CA ILE A 613 -16.36 -8.94 -5.74
C ILE A 613 -15.39 -10.09 -5.41
N SER A 614 -15.43 -11.22 -6.13
CA SER A 614 -14.47 -12.32 -5.97
C SER A 614 -13.03 -11.87 -6.28
N ASP A 615 -12.81 -11.23 -7.42
CA ASP A 615 -11.48 -10.74 -7.84
C ASP A 615 -10.92 -9.69 -6.86
N LEU A 616 -11.78 -8.84 -6.29
CA LEU A 616 -11.41 -7.88 -5.23
C LEU A 616 -11.14 -8.57 -3.88
N THR A 617 -11.85 -9.65 -3.56
CA THR A 617 -11.60 -10.43 -2.33
C THR A 617 -10.28 -11.18 -2.42
N GLU A 618 -9.95 -11.77 -3.57
CA GLU A 618 -8.67 -12.43 -3.81
C GLU A 618 -7.49 -11.44 -3.75
N ARG A 619 -7.65 -10.23 -4.32
CA ARG A 619 -6.68 -9.14 -4.16
C ARG A 619 -6.52 -8.66 -2.71
N LEU A 620 -7.60 -8.58 -1.94
CA LEU A 620 -7.52 -8.24 -0.52
C LEU A 620 -6.73 -9.31 0.25
N ASN A 621 -6.96 -10.59 -0.02
CA ASN A 621 -6.20 -11.68 0.59
C ASN A 621 -4.71 -11.61 0.23
N GLN A 622 -4.36 -11.35 -1.03
CA GLN A 622 -2.97 -11.14 -1.47
C GLN A 622 -2.30 -9.97 -0.74
N ILE A 623 -3.00 -8.83 -0.57
CA ILE A 623 -2.50 -7.67 0.19
C ILE A 623 -2.33 -7.99 1.68
N GLU A 624 -3.20 -8.84 2.25
CA GLU A 624 -3.09 -9.28 3.65
C GLU A 624 -1.93 -10.26 3.86
N GLU A 625 -1.65 -11.15 2.90
CA GLU A 625 -0.45 -12.00 2.87
C GLU A 625 0.83 -11.15 2.69
N GLU A 626 0.85 -10.18 1.78
CA GLU A 626 1.96 -9.23 1.63
C GLU A 626 2.24 -8.48 2.95
N LYS A 627 1.21 -8.00 3.65
CA LYS A 627 1.35 -7.38 4.99
C LYS A 627 1.94 -8.34 6.04
N VAL A 628 1.67 -9.64 5.94
CA VAL A 628 2.23 -10.65 6.86
C VAL A 628 3.70 -10.93 6.53
N ILE A 629 4.05 -11.02 5.24
CA ILE A 629 5.44 -11.15 4.78
C ILE A 629 6.25 -9.89 5.16
N LEU A 630 5.67 -8.70 4.98
CA LEU A 630 6.31 -7.43 5.33
C LEU A 630 6.50 -7.27 6.84
N ARG A 631 5.54 -7.71 7.66
CA ARG A 631 5.70 -7.77 9.13
C ARG A 631 6.82 -8.73 9.55
N LYS A 632 6.88 -9.95 9.01
CA LYS A 632 7.99 -10.89 9.29
C LYS A 632 9.36 -10.32 8.89
N ARG A 633 9.44 -9.59 7.76
CA ARG A 633 10.66 -8.88 7.35
C ARG A 633 11.02 -7.73 8.30
N TYR A 634 10.04 -7.01 8.83
CA TYR A 634 10.27 -5.98 9.84
C TYR A 634 10.74 -6.58 11.17
N GLU A 635 10.09 -7.64 11.66
CA GLU A 635 10.44 -8.36 12.90
C GLU A 635 11.86 -8.93 12.84
N THR A 636 12.25 -9.54 11.71
CA THR A 636 13.62 -10.06 11.52
C THR A 636 14.67 -8.95 11.36
N ALA A 637 14.32 -7.80 10.79
CA ALA A 637 15.18 -6.62 10.76
C ALA A 637 15.31 -5.93 12.14
N GLU A 638 14.24 -5.92 12.95
CA GLU A 638 14.33 -5.45 14.33
C GLU A 638 15.21 -6.39 15.15
N GLU A 639 15.03 -7.71 15.04
CA GLU A 639 15.89 -8.68 15.73
C GLU A 639 17.37 -8.55 15.34
N SER A 640 17.69 -8.36 14.06
CA SER A 640 19.09 -8.19 13.63
C SER A 640 19.68 -6.89 14.17
N PHE A 641 18.95 -5.77 14.07
CA PHE A 641 19.37 -4.48 14.62
C PHE A 641 19.51 -4.50 16.15
N LYS A 642 18.67 -5.27 16.85
CA LYS A 642 18.70 -5.47 18.31
C LYS A 642 19.89 -6.33 18.74
N LYS A 643 20.23 -7.37 17.95
CA LYS A 643 21.46 -8.17 18.10
C LYS A 643 22.71 -7.33 17.84
N GLU A 644 22.74 -6.57 16.75
CA GLU A 644 23.84 -5.66 16.40
C GLU A 644 24.04 -4.56 17.45
N SER A 645 22.95 -3.92 17.90
CA SER A 645 22.96 -2.95 19.01
C SER A 645 23.49 -3.56 20.32
N SER A 646 23.20 -4.83 20.60
CA SER A 646 23.75 -5.53 21.76
C SER A 646 25.25 -5.83 21.62
N SER A 647 25.71 -6.16 20.41
CA SER A 647 27.13 -6.37 20.08
C SER A 647 27.92 -5.06 20.20
N LEU A 648 27.43 -3.97 19.58
CA LEU A 648 28.02 -2.64 19.66
C LEU A 648 28.03 -2.10 21.10
N ARG A 649 26.97 -2.33 21.89
CA ARG A 649 26.94 -1.94 23.30
C ARG A 649 27.97 -2.73 24.12
N LYS A 650 28.15 -4.01 23.84
CA LYS A 650 29.19 -4.82 24.49
C LYS A 650 30.59 -4.34 24.12
N GLN A 651 30.87 -4.11 22.82
CA GLN A 651 32.15 -3.52 22.37
C GLN A 651 32.40 -2.15 23.00
N LEU A 652 31.37 -1.32 23.18
CA LEU A 652 31.47 -0.03 23.85
C LEU A 652 31.86 -0.19 25.33
N ASP A 653 31.25 -1.12 26.06
CA ASP A 653 31.60 -1.38 27.45
C ASP A 653 32.99 -2.06 27.58
N ASP A 654 33.36 -2.97 26.66
CA ASP A 654 34.71 -3.57 26.59
C ASP A 654 35.78 -2.47 26.41
N VAL A 655 35.66 -1.62 25.37
CA VAL A 655 36.55 -0.46 25.12
C VAL A 655 36.57 0.54 26.29
N LYS A 656 35.45 0.69 26.99
CA LYS A 656 35.35 1.56 28.17
C LYS A 656 36.03 0.97 29.40
N THR A 657 36.08 -0.35 29.56
CA THR A 657 36.95 -0.99 30.56
C THR A 657 38.43 -0.85 30.20
N GLU A 658 38.79 -1.00 28.92
CA GLU A 658 40.16 -0.82 28.42
C GLU A 658 40.65 0.64 28.55
N LEU A 659 39.75 1.61 28.37
CA LEU A 659 40.03 3.03 28.66
C LEU A 659 40.22 3.29 30.16
N ILE A 660 39.50 2.58 31.04
CA ILE A 660 39.68 2.68 32.49
C ILE A 660 41.03 2.09 32.92
N THR A 661 41.40 0.89 32.45
CA THR A 661 42.71 0.30 32.75
C THR A 661 43.84 1.16 32.21
N SER A 662 43.75 1.66 30.97
CA SER A 662 44.72 2.61 30.41
C SER A 662 44.84 3.91 31.23
N GLN A 663 43.73 4.44 31.76
CA GLN A 663 43.77 5.58 32.68
C GLN A 663 44.42 5.25 34.04
N GLU A 664 44.31 4.02 34.53
CA GLU A 664 44.97 3.57 35.77
C GLU A 664 46.46 3.31 35.56
N GLU A 665 46.85 2.73 34.43
CA GLU A 665 48.25 2.63 33.99
C GLU A 665 48.89 4.01 33.82
N MET A 666 48.20 4.96 33.18
CA MET A 666 48.67 6.35 33.07
C MET A 666 48.83 7.03 34.43
N LYS A 667 47.93 6.78 35.41
CA LYS A 667 48.09 7.25 36.79
C LYS A 667 49.29 6.59 37.48
N ALA A 668 49.53 5.30 37.25
CA ALA A 668 50.68 4.57 37.79
C ALA A 668 52.01 5.08 37.19
N LEU A 669 52.07 5.28 35.87
CA LEU A 669 53.21 5.85 35.15
C LEU A 669 53.50 7.29 35.59
N GLN A 670 52.47 8.14 35.75
CA GLN A 670 52.63 9.49 36.27
C GLN A 670 53.16 9.49 37.71
N LYS A 671 52.73 8.53 38.55
CA LYS A 671 53.24 8.36 39.93
C LYS A 671 54.69 7.83 39.95
N ALA A 672 55.07 6.97 39.01
CA ALA A 672 56.44 6.52 38.81
C ALA A 672 57.35 7.66 38.30
N LYS A 673 56.85 8.48 37.37
CA LYS A 673 57.54 9.68 36.86
C LYS A 673 57.86 10.67 37.98
N VAL A 674 56.87 11.05 38.80
CA VAL A 674 57.09 11.97 39.93
C VAL A 674 58.12 11.42 40.92
N LYS A 675 58.17 10.09 41.12
CA LYS A 675 59.20 9.46 41.95
C LYS A 675 60.59 9.55 41.30
N LEU A 676 60.71 9.24 40.01
CA LEU A 676 61.97 9.36 39.27
C LEU A 676 62.48 10.81 39.19
N GLU A 677 61.58 11.80 39.06
CA GLU A 677 61.93 13.22 39.10
C GLU A 677 62.48 13.61 40.49
N ALA A 678 61.90 13.10 41.58
CA ALA A 678 62.43 13.30 42.93
C ALA A 678 63.80 12.59 43.15
N ASP A 679 63.94 11.35 42.70
CA ASP A 679 65.20 10.60 42.77
C ASP A 679 66.30 11.29 41.93
N GLN A 680 65.96 11.84 40.76
CA GLN A 680 66.86 12.62 39.90
C GLN A 680 67.26 13.96 40.54
N SER A 681 66.34 14.64 41.24
CA SER A 681 66.65 15.84 42.03
C SER A 681 67.58 15.55 43.21
N ALA A 682 67.38 14.44 43.94
CA ALA A 682 68.25 14.02 45.04
C ALA A 682 69.67 13.68 44.53
N ASN A 683 69.78 12.96 43.41
CA ASN A 683 71.05 12.66 42.76
C ASN A 683 71.78 13.95 42.31
N ARG A 684 71.04 14.94 41.76
CA ARG A 684 71.62 16.23 41.38
C ARG A 684 72.23 16.97 42.58
N TRP A 685 71.51 17.04 43.70
CA TRP A 685 72.01 17.69 44.92
C TRP A 685 73.27 17.01 45.47
N SER A 686 73.32 15.67 45.44
CA SER A 686 74.51 14.89 45.81
C SER A 686 75.71 15.14 44.88
N ILE A 687 75.46 15.31 43.58
CA ILE A 687 76.50 15.71 42.61
C ILE A 687 77.00 17.14 42.87
N GLU A 688 76.11 18.08 43.21
CA GLU A 688 76.49 19.45 43.58
C GLU A 688 77.36 19.46 44.87
N GLU A 689 77.00 18.69 45.91
CA GLU A 689 77.80 18.55 47.14
C GLU A 689 79.19 17.90 46.87
N LEU A 690 79.26 16.89 46.00
CA LEU A 690 80.52 16.27 45.58
C LEU A 690 81.39 17.23 44.74
N THR A 691 80.76 18.11 43.95
CA THR A 691 81.45 19.11 43.14
C THR A 691 82.06 20.21 44.01
N GLU A 692 81.35 20.68 45.04
CA GLU A 692 81.85 21.65 46.02
C GLU A 692 83.02 21.09 46.86
N LYS A 693 82.95 19.80 47.23
CA LYS A 693 84.10 19.11 47.87
C LYS A 693 85.29 19.03 46.92
N LEU A 694 85.07 18.68 45.64
CA LEU A 694 86.13 18.58 44.65
C LEU A 694 86.82 19.93 44.38
N THR A 695 86.08 21.04 44.29
CA THR A 695 86.70 22.37 44.13
C THR A 695 87.56 22.73 45.35
N SER A 696 87.09 22.47 46.58
CA SER A 696 87.87 22.72 47.79
C SER A 696 89.19 21.92 47.82
N GLU A 697 89.18 20.67 47.34
CA GLU A 697 90.39 19.83 47.24
C GLU A 697 91.34 20.32 46.12
N THR A 698 90.83 20.89 45.02
CA THR A 698 91.68 21.54 44.01
C THR A 698 92.34 22.83 44.53
N GLU A 699 91.70 23.60 45.41
CA GLU A 699 92.33 24.73 46.09
C GLU A 699 93.37 24.29 47.14
N ALA A 700 93.18 23.13 47.78
CA ALA A 700 94.20 22.54 48.65
C ALA A 700 95.43 22.10 47.83
N ARG A 701 95.23 21.44 46.68
CA ARG A 701 96.31 21.06 45.76
C ARG A 701 97.11 22.25 45.24
N SER A 702 96.47 23.33 44.76
CA SER A 702 97.21 24.47 44.21
C SER A 702 98.09 25.20 45.25
N LYS A 703 97.67 25.21 46.52
CA LYS A 703 98.51 25.69 47.65
C LYS A 703 99.73 24.79 47.90
N ILE A 704 99.56 23.46 47.82
CA ILE A 704 100.67 22.51 47.95
C ILE A 704 101.64 22.64 46.76
N GLU A 705 101.13 22.79 45.54
CA GLU A 705 101.91 22.91 44.31
C GLU A 705 102.73 24.22 44.28
N SER A 706 102.16 25.32 44.79
CA SER A 706 102.89 26.57 45.04
C SER A 706 104.03 26.41 46.05
N LEU A 707 103.82 25.63 47.12
CA LEU A 707 104.87 25.35 48.12
C LEU A 707 105.98 24.46 47.55
N ILE A 708 105.65 23.47 46.72
CA ILE A 708 106.64 22.62 46.02
C ILE A 708 107.53 23.48 45.12
N SER A 709 106.94 24.34 44.28
CA SER A 709 107.67 25.25 43.40
C SER A 709 108.63 26.19 44.17
N GLU A 710 108.22 26.67 45.36
CA GLU A 710 109.10 27.44 46.25
C GLU A 710 110.29 26.60 46.76
N LYS A 711 110.08 25.33 47.13
CA LYS A 711 111.16 24.42 47.56
C LYS A 711 112.12 24.09 46.42
N ASP A 712 111.62 23.82 45.22
CA ASP A 712 112.45 23.50 44.07
C ASP A 712 113.35 24.68 43.68
N SER A 713 112.83 25.92 43.78
CA SER A 713 113.65 27.14 43.55
C SER A 713 114.85 27.23 44.52
N LYS A 714 114.68 26.77 45.77
CA LYS A 714 115.72 26.72 46.80
C LYS A 714 116.63 25.50 46.67
N MET A 715 116.13 24.40 46.13
CA MET A 715 116.94 23.22 45.80
C MET A 715 117.94 23.56 44.68
N LYS A 716 117.45 24.26 43.64
CA LYS A 716 118.25 24.66 42.47
C LYS A 716 119.35 25.67 42.78
N SER A 717 119.17 26.52 43.80
CA SER A 717 120.25 27.40 44.27
C SER A 717 121.33 26.65 45.05
N LEU A 718 120.98 25.60 45.80
CA LEU A 718 121.94 24.71 46.46
C LEU A 718 122.71 23.83 45.46
N GLU A 719 122.06 23.36 44.39
CA GLU A 719 122.74 22.64 43.30
C GLU A 719 123.82 23.50 42.61
N ASN A 720 123.53 24.78 42.37
CA ASN A 720 124.52 25.71 41.80
C ASN A 720 125.74 25.88 42.73
N VAL A 721 125.54 26.01 44.04
CA VAL A 721 126.65 26.10 45.02
C VAL A 721 127.48 24.80 45.06
N LEU A 722 126.84 23.64 44.93
CA LEU A 722 127.54 22.35 44.80
C LEU A 722 128.30 22.21 43.47
N SER A 723 127.83 22.86 42.41
CA SER A 723 128.51 22.92 41.11
C SER A 723 129.82 23.72 41.19
N ASP A 724 129.79 24.91 41.80
CA ASP A 724 131.00 25.72 41.99
C ASP A 724 132.05 25.03 42.88
N LEU A 725 131.62 24.37 43.96
CA LEU A 725 132.52 23.56 44.81
C LEU A 725 133.11 22.34 44.09
N ARG A 726 132.40 21.76 43.10
CA ARG A 726 132.97 20.72 42.23
C ARG A 726 134.04 21.30 41.30
N ARG A 727 133.78 22.45 40.70
CA ARG A 727 134.71 23.15 39.80
C ARG A 727 136.01 23.58 40.51
N GLU A 728 135.92 24.00 41.77
CA GLU A 728 137.09 24.31 42.61
C GLU A 728 137.88 23.04 43.02
N LYS A 729 137.19 21.91 43.24
CA LYS A 729 137.85 20.61 43.44
C LYS A 729 138.59 20.14 42.17
N GLU A 730 138.01 20.35 40.99
CA GLU A 730 138.56 19.90 39.71
C GLU A 730 139.91 20.57 39.38
N THR A 731 140.05 21.88 39.63
CA THR A 731 141.34 22.58 39.46
C THR A 731 142.43 22.12 40.44
N ILE A 732 142.05 21.63 41.63
CA ILE A 732 142.99 21.03 42.59
C ILE A 732 143.47 19.65 42.10
N THR A 733 142.59 18.83 41.51
CA THR A 733 143.00 17.56 40.88
C THR A 733 143.91 17.77 39.68
N LEU A 734 143.64 18.76 38.82
CA LEU A 734 144.45 19.00 37.62
C LEU A 734 145.93 19.32 37.98
N ASN A 735 146.14 20.14 39.01
CA ASN A 735 147.48 20.44 39.54
C ASN A 735 148.19 19.22 40.16
N LYS A 736 147.43 18.24 40.69
CA LYS A 736 147.98 16.98 41.19
C LYS A 736 148.39 16.05 40.05
N GLU A 737 147.62 16.02 38.97
CA GLU A 737 147.85 15.17 37.81
C GLU A 737 149.10 15.58 37.03
N THR A 738 149.40 16.88 36.92
CA THR A 738 150.63 17.36 36.29
C THR A 738 151.89 16.80 36.96
N ILE A 739 151.91 16.78 38.30
CA ILE A 739 153.03 16.24 39.10
C ILE A 739 153.15 14.71 38.93
N HIS A 740 152.03 14.02 38.70
CA HIS A 740 152.02 12.59 38.41
C HIS A 740 152.52 12.26 36.99
N GLN A 741 152.29 13.14 36.02
CA GLN A 741 152.75 12.98 34.64
C GLN A 741 154.28 12.87 34.57
N ASP A 742 154.99 13.77 35.26
CA ASP A 742 156.47 13.80 35.31
C ASP A 742 157.06 12.53 35.94
N PHE A 743 156.43 12.00 36.99
CA PHE A 743 156.83 10.72 37.58
C PHE A 743 156.54 9.52 36.65
N THR A 744 155.44 9.56 35.90
CA THR A 744 155.04 8.46 34.99
C THR A 744 155.98 8.33 33.80
N ASN A 745 156.52 9.45 33.30
CA ASN A 745 157.53 9.44 32.24
C ASN A 745 158.84 8.74 32.65
N ALA A 746 159.14 8.66 33.95
CA ALA A 746 160.30 7.90 34.47
C ALA A 746 160.03 6.40 34.64
N LEU A 747 158.76 5.95 34.56
CA LEU A 747 158.35 4.53 34.64
C LEU A 747 158.20 3.90 33.25
N ASN A 748 157.68 4.64 32.27
CA ASN A 748 157.45 4.13 30.91
C ASN A 748 158.75 3.70 30.18
N THR A 749 159.90 4.22 30.60
CA THR A 749 161.23 3.79 30.12
C THR A 749 161.65 2.41 30.65
N MET A 750 161.08 1.92 31.75
CA MET A 750 161.25 0.54 32.21
C MET A 750 160.32 -0.44 31.46
N GLU A 751 159.03 -0.10 31.34
CA GLU A 751 157.98 -1.03 30.91
C GLU A 751 158.08 -1.45 29.43
N SER A 752 158.70 -0.60 28.60
CA SER A 752 159.07 -0.89 27.20
C SER A 752 159.86 -2.20 27.03
N THR A 753 160.60 -2.63 28.06
CA THR A 753 161.42 -3.86 28.01
C THR A 753 160.64 -5.18 28.15
N ILE A 754 159.35 -5.14 28.52
CA ILE A 754 158.58 -6.34 28.93
C ILE A 754 157.59 -6.83 27.84
N THR A 755 157.11 -5.94 26.98
CA THR A 755 155.91 -6.22 26.14
C THR A 755 156.16 -7.04 24.86
N ASP A 756 157.42 -7.30 24.48
CA ASP A 756 157.77 -8.03 23.25
C ASP A 756 157.36 -9.54 23.27
N LEU A 757 157.16 -10.11 24.47
CA LEU A 757 157.04 -11.57 24.64
C LEU A 757 155.65 -12.18 24.33
N ASN A 758 154.54 -11.44 24.45
CA ASN A 758 153.18 -12.02 24.54
C ASN A 758 152.41 -12.19 23.20
N LYS A 759 153.06 -12.02 22.04
CA LYS A 759 152.38 -11.75 20.76
C LYS A 759 151.95 -12.98 19.92
N LYS A 760 151.52 -14.11 20.53
CA LYS A 760 151.57 -15.44 19.86
C LYS A 760 150.36 -16.43 19.94
N LEU A 761 149.13 -16.06 20.33
CA LEU A 761 148.09 -17.07 20.67
C LEU A 761 146.60 -16.82 20.23
N VAL A 762 146.31 -16.89 18.91
CA VAL A 762 145.22 -17.67 18.18
C VAL A 762 143.78 -17.78 18.79
N VAL A 763 142.56 -17.57 18.20
CA VAL A 763 141.87 -17.57 16.84
C VAL A 763 141.02 -18.86 16.46
N ALA A 764 139.65 -18.85 16.32
CA ALA A 764 138.73 -19.73 15.46
C ALA A 764 137.12 -19.77 15.66
N THR A 765 136.29 -19.96 14.56
CA THR A 765 134.88 -20.59 14.28
C THR A 765 133.50 -20.17 14.95
N GLY A 766 132.21 -20.45 14.51
CA GLY A 766 131.49 -20.89 13.23
C GLY A 766 129.99 -21.52 13.27
N ASP A 767 129.02 -21.10 12.38
CA ASP A 767 127.84 -21.78 11.63
C ASP A 767 126.54 -22.48 12.29
N ILE A 768 125.34 -22.93 11.72
CA ILE A 768 124.21 -22.61 10.69
C ILE A 768 123.10 -23.78 10.57
N GLU A 769 121.78 -23.83 10.10
CA GLU A 769 120.49 -22.99 9.98
C GLU A 769 119.10 -23.82 9.70
N THR A 770 117.99 -23.35 9.00
CA THR A 770 116.47 -23.71 9.13
C THR A 770 115.66 -24.62 8.08
N LYS A 771 114.32 -24.98 8.30
CA LYS A 771 113.03 -24.87 7.41
C LYS A 771 111.93 -26.01 7.12
N SER A 772 110.61 -25.66 6.81
CA SER A 772 109.58 -26.18 5.75
C SER A 772 108.04 -26.64 6.03
N ASN A 773 107.09 -26.79 5.01
CA ASN A 773 105.52 -26.82 5.00
C ASN A 773 104.61 -27.53 3.82
N GLU A 774 103.21 -27.70 3.93
CA GLU A 774 101.93 -27.62 2.98
C GLU A 774 101.17 -28.69 1.98
N LEU A 775 99.78 -28.60 1.69
CA LEU A 775 98.81 -29.03 0.50
C LEU A 775 97.39 -29.87 0.57
N ALA A 776 96.43 -29.88 -0.47
CA ALA A 776 95.00 -30.55 -0.62
C ALA A 776 94.32 -30.64 -2.12
N VAL A 777 93.07 -31.02 -2.66
CA VAL A 777 91.61 -31.58 -2.43
C VAL A 777 90.68 -31.93 -3.75
N ALA A 778 89.47 -32.66 -3.78
CA ALA A 778 88.45 -33.00 -4.95
C ALA A 778 87.04 -33.77 -4.60
N GLN A 779 85.93 -34.26 -5.34
CA GLN A 779 84.99 -34.12 -6.59
C GLN A 779 83.68 -35.12 -6.69
N ALA A 780 82.62 -35.07 -7.62
CA ALA A 780 81.31 -35.95 -7.74
C ALA A 780 80.30 -35.94 -9.04
N GLU A 781 79.30 -36.89 -9.35
CA GLU A 781 78.32 -36.97 -10.58
C GLU A 781 77.08 -38.05 -10.81
N ALA A 782 76.01 -37.76 -11.68
CA ALA A 782 75.08 -38.46 -12.75
C ALA A 782 74.01 -39.70 -12.82
N GLU A 783 72.74 -39.48 -13.37
CA GLU A 783 71.80 -40.03 -14.50
C GLU A 783 71.06 -41.45 -14.83
N GLN A 784 69.77 -41.43 -15.38
CA GLN A 784 68.99 -42.27 -16.43
C GLN A 784 67.86 -43.40 -16.24
N ARG A 785 67.24 -43.96 -17.35
CA ARG A 785 65.83 -44.59 -17.54
C ARG A 785 65.69 -46.06 -18.13
N LYS A 786 64.50 -46.75 -18.10
CA LYS A 786 64.07 -47.88 -19.04
C LYS A 786 62.54 -48.20 -19.23
N ILE A 787 62.15 -49.36 -19.86
CA ILE A 787 60.93 -49.63 -20.72
C ILE A 787 60.26 -51.03 -20.50
N GLN A 788 58.92 -51.16 -20.75
CA GLN A 788 58.10 -52.35 -21.17
C GLN A 788 56.72 -51.88 -21.74
N ILE A 789 55.81 -52.62 -22.44
CA ILE A 789 55.86 -53.73 -23.45
C ILE A 789 54.47 -53.87 -24.20
N SER A 790 54.11 -55.01 -24.82
CA SER A 790 52.91 -55.33 -25.67
C SER A 790 51.71 -55.97 -24.87
N GLU A 791 50.53 -56.39 -25.37
CA GLU A 791 50.20 -57.14 -26.62
C GLU A 791 48.66 -57.40 -26.89
N LEU A 792 48.30 -57.62 -28.17
CA LEU A 792 47.12 -58.33 -28.75
C LEU A 792 45.64 -57.95 -28.40
N ALA A 793 44.68 -58.54 -29.15
CA ALA A 793 43.27 -58.12 -29.21
C ALA A 793 42.25 -59.22 -29.60
N LYS A 794 40.97 -58.99 -29.24
CA LYS A 794 39.71 -59.56 -29.79
C LYS A 794 39.61 -61.08 -30.04
N GLU A 795 39.03 -61.81 -29.07
CA GLU A 795 38.09 -62.92 -29.35
C GLU A 795 37.28 -63.32 -28.10
N LEU A 796 35.99 -62.95 -28.01
CA LEU A 796 34.99 -63.61 -27.14
C LEU A 796 33.52 -63.27 -27.50
N ASP A 797 33.21 -63.05 -28.78
CA ASP A 797 31.84 -62.72 -29.23
C ASP A 797 30.98 -64.01 -29.36
N SER A 798 30.76 -64.69 -28.22
CA SER A 798 30.32 -66.08 -28.20
C SER A 798 29.40 -66.45 -27.03
N PHE A 799 28.17 -65.91 -27.01
CA PHE A 799 27.05 -66.62 -26.35
C PHE A 799 25.72 -66.58 -27.13
N LYS A 800 25.81 -66.76 -28.45
CA LYS A 800 24.65 -67.05 -29.30
C LYS A 800 24.26 -68.53 -29.20
N ASN A 801 23.56 -68.94 -28.14
CA ASN A 801 22.59 -70.05 -28.20
C ASN A 801 21.76 -70.25 -26.91
N SER A 802 20.49 -69.86 -26.99
CA SER A 802 19.37 -70.77 -26.72
C SER A 802 18.57 -70.80 -28.03
N GLN A 803 18.79 -71.75 -28.94
CA GLN A 803 18.24 -73.12 -28.89
C GLN A 803 16.71 -73.10 -28.73
N ILE A 804 15.95 -72.91 -29.82
CA ILE A 804 15.48 -73.92 -30.79
C ILE A 804 14.46 -74.90 -30.18
N GLN A 805 13.20 -74.87 -30.67
CA GLN A 805 12.47 -76.07 -31.16
C GLN A 805 11.15 -75.74 -31.91
N SER A 806 10.75 -76.66 -32.80
CA SER A 806 9.50 -76.78 -33.59
C SER A 806 9.03 -75.55 -34.40
N ASN A 807 8.93 -75.52 -35.74
CA ASN A 807 8.80 -76.53 -36.81
C ASN A 807 7.43 -77.23 -36.95
N ASP A 808 7.05 -77.51 -38.21
CA ASP A 808 5.85 -78.21 -38.73
C ASP A 808 4.50 -77.46 -38.55
N LYS A 809 3.63 -77.29 -39.58
CA LYS A 809 3.40 -78.09 -40.81
C LYS A 809 2.58 -77.35 -41.90
N LEU A 810 2.63 -77.90 -43.12
CA LEU A 810 1.63 -77.90 -44.21
C LEU A 810 1.29 -76.60 -44.99
N ASN A 811 1.69 -76.61 -46.27
CA ASN A 811 1.07 -75.84 -47.34
C ASN A 811 -0.32 -76.43 -47.74
N GLY A 812 -1.14 -75.62 -48.40
CA GLY A 812 -1.98 -76.07 -49.52
C GLY A 812 -3.43 -76.47 -49.23
N LEU A 813 -4.34 -75.49 -49.31
CA LEU A 813 -5.73 -75.68 -49.73
C LEU A 813 -6.21 -74.52 -50.63
N GLU A 814 -5.52 -74.38 -51.76
CA GLU A 814 -6.13 -73.83 -52.97
C GLU A 814 -6.98 -74.95 -53.65
N ASP A 815 -7.89 -74.59 -54.54
CA ASP A 815 -8.59 -75.50 -55.47
C ASP A 815 -9.37 -76.72 -54.91
N LYS A 816 -10.33 -76.49 -53.99
CA LYS A 816 -11.45 -77.45 -53.74
C LYS A 816 -12.86 -76.83 -53.69
N LEU A 817 -13.13 -75.79 -54.48
CA LEU A 817 -14.50 -75.23 -54.60
C LEU A 817 -14.95 -74.88 -56.04
N LYS A 818 -14.35 -75.48 -57.07
CA LYS A 818 -14.74 -75.27 -58.49
C LYS A 818 -15.05 -76.54 -59.30
N GLU A 819 -15.09 -77.71 -58.65
CA GLU A 819 -15.39 -78.99 -59.33
C GLU A 819 -16.53 -79.78 -58.66
N LYS A 820 -17.70 -79.15 -58.56
CA LYS A 820 -18.98 -79.84 -58.30
C LYS A 820 -20.09 -79.49 -59.30
N ASP A 821 -19.73 -78.82 -60.38
CA ASP A 821 -20.63 -78.18 -61.36
C ASP A 821 -20.99 -79.10 -62.56
N ASN A 822 -20.74 -80.41 -62.44
CA ASN A 822 -20.83 -81.36 -63.57
C ASN A 822 -21.66 -82.63 -63.30
N GLU A 823 -22.27 -82.80 -62.12
CA GLU A 823 -23.13 -83.96 -61.83
C GLU A 823 -24.64 -83.69 -61.99
N LEU A 824 -25.05 -82.44 -62.24
CA LEU A 824 -26.46 -82.09 -62.46
C LEU A 824 -26.99 -82.44 -63.88
N ARG A 825 -26.19 -83.09 -64.73
CA ARG A 825 -26.49 -83.40 -66.14
C ARG A 825 -27.07 -84.80 -66.40
N LYS A 826 -27.67 -85.45 -65.39
CA LYS A 826 -28.26 -86.81 -65.50
C LYS A 826 -29.73 -86.91 -65.08
N ALA A 827 -30.48 -85.81 -65.14
CA ALA A 827 -31.91 -85.78 -64.79
C ALA A 827 -32.86 -85.87 -66.00
N ASP A 828 -32.41 -85.54 -67.21
CA ASP A 828 -33.28 -85.37 -68.40
C ASP A 828 -33.85 -86.67 -69.00
N GLU A 829 -33.21 -87.83 -68.77
CA GLU A 829 -33.57 -89.08 -69.46
C GLU A 829 -34.92 -89.68 -69.00
N ASN A 830 -35.40 -89.33 -67.80
CA ASN A 830 -36.68 -89.81 -67.27
C ASN A 830 -37.92 -89.18 -67.95
N LYS A 831 -37.73 -88.12 -68.77
CA LYS A 831 -38.82 -87.33 -69.34
C LYS A 831 -39.59 -88.02 -70.47
N ILE A 832 -38.89 -88.80 -71.30
CA ILE A 832 -39.39 -89.28 -72.61
C ILE A 832 -40.35 -90.49 -72.49
N SER A 833 -40.27 -91.25 -71.40
CA SER A 833 -41.10 -92.47 -71.20
C SER A 833 -42.58 -92.16 -70.98
N LEU A 834 -42.90 -91.07 -70.28
CA LEU A 834 -44.27 -90.74 -69.84
C LEU A 834 -45.16 -90.12 -70.94
N GLU A 835 -44.57 -89.45 -71.93
CA GLU A 835 -45.32 -88.70 -72.96
C GLU A 835 -46.15 -89.59 -73.92
N ASN A 836 -45.84 -90.87 -74.03
CA ASN A 836 -46.54 -91.76 -74.96
C ASN A 836 -47.83 -92.37 -74.39
N ASN A 837 -47.94 -92.55 -73.07
CA ASN A 837 -49.18 -93.04 -72.44
C ASN A 837 -50.27 -91.96 -72.39
N LEU A 838 -49.91 -90.68 -72.45
CA LEU A 838 -50.84 -89.55 -72.46
C LEU A 838 -51.80 -89.56 -73.67
N LYS A 839 -51.30 -89.90 -74.86
CA LYS A 839 -52.05 -89.82 -76.13
C LYS A 839 -53.23 -90.79 -76.22
N GLN A 840 -53.19 -91.90 -75.47
CA GLN A 840 -54.30 -92.85 -75.42
C GLN A 840 -55.50 -92.28 -74.65
N LEU A 841 -55.25 -91.51 -73.58
CA LEU A 841 -56.26 -90.86 -72.74
C LEU A 841 -56.93 -89.65 -73.43
N GLU A 842 -56.25 -88.98 -74.37
CA GLU A 842 -56.78 -87.82 -75.08
C GLU A 842 -58.07 -88.09 -75.89
N ILE A 843 -58.29 -89.34 -76.30
CA ILE A 843 -59.44 -89.74 -77.12
C ILE A 843 -60.71 -89.89 -76.25
N GLU A 844 -60.62 -90.54 -75.09
CA GLU A 844 -61.75 -90.66 -74.15
C GLU A 844 -62.10 -89.30 -73.52
N LEU A 845 -61.07 -88.47 -73.27
CA LEU A 845 -61.22 -87.05 -72.92
C LEU A 845 -62.07 -86.26 -73.93
N LYS A 846 -62.16 -86.69 -75.20
CA LYS A 846 -62.91 -85.97 -76.23
C LYS A 846 -64.43 -86.13 -76.11
N ASN A 847 -64.91 -87.23 -75.52
CA ASN A 847 -66.33 -87.42 -75.25
C ASN A 847 -66.72 -86.81 -73.89
N VAL A 848 -65.86 -86.92 -72.88
CA VAL A 848 -66.02 -86.15 -71.64
C VAL A 848 -66.06 -84.64 -71.92
N ARG A 849 -65.31 -84.16 -72.93
CA ARG A 849 -65.31 -82.75 -73.35
C ARG A 849 -66.69 -82.18 -73.74
N SER A 850 -67.66 -82.94 -74.27
CA SER A 850 -68.98 -82.36 -74.61
C SER A 850 -69.82 -82.08 -73.36
N ASP A 851 -69.82 -82.99 -72.40
CA ASP A 851 -70.51 -82.82 -71.12
C ASP A 851 -69.79 -81.83 -70.21
N VAL A 852 -68.46 -81.73 -70.37
CA VAL A 852 -67.66 -80.64 -69.79
C VAL A 852 -67.97 -79.31 -70.45
N VAL A 853 -68.33 -79.21 -71.74
CA VAL A 853 -68.75 -77.92 -72.34
C VAL A 853 -70.10 -77.45 -71.78
N THR A 854 -71.10 -78.33 -71.67
CA THR A 854 -72.40 -77.93 -71.10
C THR A 854 -72.31 -77.61 -69.60
N LYS A 855 -71.53 -78.38 -68.84
CA LYS A 855 -71.19 -78.03 -67.45
C LYS A 855 -70.31 -76.78 -67.35
N ASN A 856 -69.38 -76.56 -68.29
CA ASN A 856 -68.54 -75.36 -68.30
C ASN A 856 -69.38 -74.10 -68.52
N ASN A 857 -70.42 -74.12 -69.36
CA ASN A 857 -71.25 -72.93 -69.58
C ASN A 857 -72.02 -72.53 -68.31
N LEU A 858 -72.60 -73.51 -67.60
CA LEU A 858 -73.19 -73.28 -66.28
C LEU A 858 -72.14 -72.88 -65.24
N LEU A 859 -70.97 -73.52 -65.25
CA LEU A 859 -69.84 -73.20 -64.38
C LEU A 859 -69.27 -71.81 -64.69
N THR A 860 -69.34 -71.30 -65.92
CA THR A 860 -68.91 -69.92 -66.24
C THR A 860 -69.90 -68.91 -65.70
N GLU A 861 -71.22 -69.10 -65.81
CA GLU A 861 -72.17 -68.21 -65.14
C GLU A 861 -72.04 -68.25 -63.61
N LEU A 862 -71.81 -69.44 -63.05
CA LEU A 862 -71.67 -69.62 -61.60
C LEU A 862 -70.33 -69.05 -61.12
N ASN A 863 -69.24 -69.24 -61.88
CA ASN A 863 -67.95 -68.61 -61.64
C ASN A 863 -67.99 -67.10 -61.86
N GLU A 864 -68.83 -66.56 -62.75
CA GLU A 864 -68.95 -65.11 -62.99
C GLU A 864 -69.79 -64.45 -61.88
N LYS A 865 -70.79 -65.14 -61.34
CA LYS A 865 -71.50 -64.74 -60.10
C LYS A 865 -70.60 -64.88 -58.87
N ILE A 866 -69.86 -65.98 -58.72
CA ILE A 866 -68.86 -66.17 -57.65
C ILE A 866 -67.76 -65.12 -57.78
N ARG A 867 -67.30 -64.81 -58.99
CA ARG A 867 -66.32 -63.76 -59.26
C ARG A 867 -66.86 -62.40 -58.89
N ASN A 868 -68.06 -62.00 -59.32
CA ASN A 868 -68.62 -60.71 -58.88
C ASN A 868 -68.78 -60.62 -57.35
N ILE A 869 -69.05 -61.74 -56.67
CA ILE A 869 -69.06 -61.83 -55.19
C ILE A 869 -67.65 -61.85 -54.58
N GLN A 870 -66.64 -62.41 -55.26
CA GLN A 870 -65.24 -62.34 -54.88
C GLN A 870 -64.70 -60.93 -55.11
N ASP A 871 -64.74 -60.39 -56.32
CA ASP A 871 -64.29 -59.05 -56.70
C ASP A 871 -64.89 -57.99 -55.74
N THR A 872 -66.20 -58.04 -55.42
CA THR A 872 -66.81 -57.10 -54.42
C THR A 872 -66.39 -57.37 -52.97
N LYS A 873 -66.16 -58.63 -52.58
CA LYS A 873 -65.62 -58.98 -51.26
C LYS A 873 -64.13 -58.64 -51.14
N GLU A 874 -63.40 -58.70 -52.23
CA GLU A 874 -61.96 -58.45 -52.34
C GLU A 874 -61.72 -56.95 -52.37
N ASP A 875 -62.53 -56.16 -53.09
CA ASP A 875 -62.64 -54.70 -52.91
C ASP A 875 -62.97 -54.34 -51.45
N SER A 876 -63.91 -55.04 -50.81
CA SER A 876 -64.26 -54.81 -49.40
C SER A 876 -63.10 -55.16 -48.45
N ILE A 877 -62.37 -56.24 -48.72
CA ILE A 877 -61.16 -56.64 -47.98
C ILE A 877 -60.04 -55.63 -48.20
N ILE A 878 -59.82 -55.14 -49.42
CA ILE A 878 -58.83 -54.12 -49.77
C ILE A 878 -59.18 -52.79 -49.10
N GLN A 879 -60.46 -52.40 -49.04
CA GLN A 879 -60.89 -51.21 -48.29
C GLN A 879 -60.69 -51.37 -46.78
N LEU A 880 -60.92 -52.56 -46.22
CA LEU A 880 -60.65 -52.85 -44.80
C LEU A 880 -59.15 -52.94 -44.50
N GLN A 881 -58.34 -53.52 -45.39
CA GLN A 881 -56.88 -53.57 -45.30
C GLN A 881 -56.29 -52.16 -45.40
N ASN A 882 -56.72 -51.34 -46.36
CA ASN A 882 -56.27 -49.95 -46.47
C ASN A 882 -56.66 -49.11 -45.24
N LYS A 883 -57.84 -49.33 -44.64
CA LYS A 883 -58.21 -48.70 -43.37
C LYS A 883 -57.31 -49.19 -42.23
N LEU A 884 -57.15 -50.50 -42.07
CA LEU A 884 -56.32 -51.09 -41.02
C LEU A 884 -54.84 -50.69 -41.16
N GLU A 885 -54.31 -50.59 -42.38
CA GLU A 885 -52.94 -50.18 -42.66
C GLU A 885 -52.74 -48.67 -42.43
N ASN A 886 -53.75 -47.84 -42.71
CA ASN A 886 -53.73 -46.42 -42.33
C ASN A 886 -53.82 -46.24 -40.80
N ASP A 887 -54.67 -47.01 -40.11
CA ASP A 887 -54.76 -47.02 -38.65
C ASP A 887 -53.45 -47.54 -38.02
N ILE A 888 -52.82 -48.57 -38.58
CA ILE A 888 -51.49 -49.06 -38.17
C ILE A 888 -50.45 -47.96 -38.38
N LYS A 889 -50.35 -47.33 -39.56
CA LYS A 889 -49.41 -46.23 -39.81
C LYS A 889 -49.64 -45.03 -38.88
N ALA A 890 -50.90 -44.71 -38.55
CA ALA A 890 -51.24 -43.69 -37.58
C ALA A 890 -50.78 -44.07 -36.16
N LYS A 891 -50.95 -45.33 -35.75
CA LYS A 891 -50.46 -45.86 -34.46
C LYS A 891 -48.94 -45.97 -34.40
N GLU A 892 -48.28 -46.35 -35.49
CA GLU A 892 -46.81 -46.39 -35.60
C GLU A 892 -46.22 -44.99 -35.53
N SER A 893 -46.81 -44.02 -36.24
CA SER A 893 -46.44 -42.60 -36.16
C SER A 893 -46.63 -42.04 -34.74
N ALA A 894 -47.78 -42.30 -34.11
CA ALA A 894 -48.04 -41.90 -32.72
C ALA A 894 -47.07 -42.57 -31.72
N LEU A 895 -46.71 -43.84 -31.95
CA LEU A 895 -45.74 -44.56 -31.15
C LEU A 895 -44.31 -44.02 -31.34
N ASP A 896 -43.93 -43.60 -32.55
CA ASP A 896 -42.63 -42.99 -32.81
C ASP A 896 -42.52 -41.57 -32.23
N ILE A 897 -43.60 -40.78 -32.29
CA ILE A 897 -43.72 -39.51 -31.56
C ILE A 897 -43.62 -39.74 -30.05
N SER A 898 -44.30 -40.75 -29.50
CA SER A 898 -44.21 -41.11 -28.07
C SER A 898 -42.81 -41.58 -27.68
N LYS A 899 -42.12 -42.37 -28.52
CA LYS A 899 -40.72 -42.76 -28.30
C LYS A 899 -39.77 -41.56 -28.32
N LYS A 900 -39.96 -40.63 -29.26
CA LYS A 900 -39.20 -39.37 -29.31
C LYS A 900 -39.42 -38.55 -28.04
N ARG A 901 -40.68 -38.39 -27.59
CA ARG A 901 -40.98 -37.65 -26.36
C ARG A 901 -40.43 -38.34 -25.11
N ASN A 902 -40.45 -39.67 -25.03
CA ASN A 902 -39.79 -40.38 -23.92
C ASN A 902 -38.26 -40.20 -23.97
N ASN A 903 -37.63 -40.23 -25.15
CA ASN A 903 -36.19 -39.98 -25.29
C ASN A 903 -35.80 -38.51 -25.00
N GLU A 904 -36.72 -37.56 -25.15
CA GLU A 904 -36.57 -36.17 -24.68
C GLU A 904 -36.69 -36.10 -23.16
N LEU A 905 -37.74 -36.70 -22.58
CA LEU A 905 -37.98 -36.73 -21.13
C LEU A 905 -36.84 -37.42 -20.36
N GLU A 906 -36.27 -38.51 -20.90
CA GLU A 906 -35.13 -39.19 -20.28
C GLU A 906 -33.85 -38.32 -20.33
N LYS A 907 -33.68 -37.48 -21.37
CA LYS A 907 -32.60 -36.49 -21.46
C LYS A 907 -32.83 -35.29 -20.54
N GLU A 908 -34.06 -34.80 -20.43
CA GLU A 908 -34.45 -33.76 -19.47
C GLU A 908 -34.19 -34.27 -18.04
N LYS A 909 -34.57 -35.51 -17.73
CA LYS A 909 -34.27 -36.20 -16.47
C LYS A 909 -32.76 -36.36 -16.23
N GLU A 910 -31.99 -36.88 -17.18
CA GLU A 910 -30.52 -36.95 -17.06
C GLU A 910 -29.88 -35.57 -16.83
N SER A 911 -30.43 -34.52 -17.43
CA SER A 911 -29.97 -33.14 -17.24
C SER A 911 -30.28 -32.63 -15.83
N LEU A 912 -31.50 -32.89 -15.34
CA LEU A 912 -31.93 -32.56 -13.98
C LEU A 912 -31.17 -33.37 -12.92
N GLU A 913 -30.87 -34.64 -13.15
CA GLU A 913 -30.04 -35.47 -12.27
C GLU A 913 -28.60 -34.94 -12.22
N LYS A 914 -28.02 -34.50 -13.35
CA LYS A 914 -26.70 -33.84 -13.38
C LYS A 914 -26.73 -32.46 -12.70
N LEU A 915 -27.83 -31.71 -12.83
CA LEU A 915 -28.02 -30.43 -12.15
C LEU A 915 -28.15 -30.60 -10.62
N LEU A 916 -28.93 -31.60 -10.17
CA LEU A 916 -29.06 -31.98 -8.76
C LEU A 916 -27.74 -32.49 -8.18
N ALA A 917 -27.01 -33.34 -8.91
CA ALA A 917 -25.68 -33.80 -8.49
C ALA A 917 -24.70 -32.62 -8.36
N LYS A 918 -24.74 -31.67 -9.29
CA LYS A 918 -23.94 -30.43 -9.19
C LYS A 918 -24.37 -29.58 -7.99
N GLN A 919 -25.66 -29.27 -7.83
CA GLN A 919 -26.16 -28.51 -6.68
C GLN A 919 -25.83 -29.18 -5.34
N THR A 920 -25.84 -30.52 -5.27
CA THR A 920 -25.42 -31.27 -4.08
C THR A 920 -23.92 -31.12 -3.83
N ALA A 921 -23.08 -31.16 -4.88
CA ALA A 921 -21.65 -30.90 -4.75
C ALA A 921 -21.35 -29.44 -4.35
N ASP A 922 -22.05 -28.47 -4.95
CA ASP A 922 -21.95 -27.04 -4.63
C ASP A 922 -22.40 -26.77 -3.18
N LEU A 923 -23.48 -27.43 -2.71
CA LEU A 923 -23.94 -27.36 -1.31
C LEU A 923 -22.92 -27.98 -0.34
N ASN A 924 -22.37 -29.15 -0.64
CA ASN A 924 -21.34 -29.78 0.20
C ASN A 924 -20.05 -28.93 0.24
N ALA A 925 -19.67 -28.30 -0.88
CA ALA A 925 -18.55 -27.36 -0.92
C ALA A 925 -18.84 -26.11 -0.07
N ASN A 926 -20.06 -25.57 -0.14
CA ASN A 926 -20.51 -24.47 0.71
C ASN A 926 -20.58 -24.84 2.20
N GLU A 927 -20.94 -26.08 2.56
CA GLU A 927 -20.88 -26.54 3.94
C GLU A 927 -19.43 -26.63 4.45
N VAL A 928 -18.50 -27.10 3.62
CA VAL A 928 -17.06 -27.11 3.93
C VAL A 928 -16.51 -25.68 4.07
N THR A 929 -16.87 -24.74 3.20
CA THR A 929 -16.42 -23.34 3.35
C THR A 929 -17.07 -22.65 4.54
N ILE A 930 -18.35 -22.89 4.85
CA ILE A 930 -19.02 -22.41 6.06
C ILE A 930 -18.33 -22.95 7.32
N ASN A 931 -17.92 -24.22 7.35
CA ASN A 931 -17.25 -24.80 8.50
C ASN A 931 -15.80 -24.29 8.64
N ASN A 932 -15.06 -24.11 7.54
CA ASN A 932 -13.76 -23.43 7.54
C ASN A 932 -13.88 -21.96 8.00
N LEU A 933 -14.90 -21.23 7.54
CA LEU A 933 -15.18 -19.85 8.00
C LEU A 933 -15.58 -19.80 9.47
N LYS A 934 -16.30 -20.78 10.01
CA LYS A 934 -16.53 -20.90 11.46
C LYS A 934 -15.22 -21.11 12.22
N GLU A 935 -14.34 -21.99 11.73
CA GLU A 935 -13.05 -22.28 12.37
C GLU A 935 -12.10 -21.06 12.33
N GLN A 936 -12.12 -20.31 11.22
CA GLN A 936 -11.45 -19.01 11.09
C GLN A 936 -12.06 -17.94 12.00
N LEU A 937 -13.40 -17.89 12.15
CA LEU A 937 -14.05 -16.99 13.10
C LEU A 937 -13.71 -17.34 14.55
N THR A 938 -13.69 -18.62 14.94
CA THR A 938 -13.27 -19.02 16.30
C THR A 938 -11.80 -18.71 16.55
N THR A 939 -10.90 -18.95 15.59
CA THR A 939 -9.47 -18.64 15.77
C THR A 939 -9.19 -17.13 15.73
N LEU A 940 -9.95 -16.33 14.98
CA LEU A 940 -9.91 -14.86 15.06
C LEU A 940 -10.48 -14.35 16.38
N GLN A 941 -11.57 -14.93 16.89
CA GLN A 941 -12.16 -14.58 18.18
C GLN A 941 -11.21 -14.93 19.34
N ASP A 942 -10.62 -16.12 19.36
CA ASP A 942 -9.60 -16.52 20.33
C ASP A 942 -8.36 -15.61 20.23
N ARG A 943 -7.91 -15.26 19.03
CA ARG A 943 -6.80 -14.31 18.82
C ARG A 943 -7.16 -12.91 19.32
N GLN A 944 -8.40 -12.45 19.15
CA GLN A 944 -8.87 -11.16 19.65
C GLN A 944 -9.01 -11.15 21.18
N GLU A 945 -9.45 -12.26 21.79
CA GLU A 945 -9.53 -12.41 23.24
C GLU A 945 -8.14 -12.55 23.88
N GLN A 946 -7.18 -13.18 23.20
CA GLN A 946 -5.78 -13.18 23.60
C GLN A 946 -5.12 -11.80 23.41
N GLN A 947 -5.39 -11.11 22.30
CA GLN A 947 -4.86 -9.78 22.03
C GLN A 947 -5.36 -8.76 23.06
N THR A 948 -6.66 -8.76 23.38
CA THR A 948 -7.20 -7.89 24.44
C THR A 948 -6.57 -8.21 25.79
N LYS A 949 -6.41 -9.48 26.18
CA LYS A 949 -5.68 -9.85 27.42
C LYS A 949 -4.21 -9.43 27.41
N ALA A 950 -3.53 -9.45 26.25
CA ALA A 950 -2.16 -8.98 26.11
C ALA A 950 -2.06 -7.46 26.23
N GLU A 951 -2.94 -6.72 25.55
CA GLU A 951 -3.03 -5.26 25.65
C GLU A 951 -3.39 -4.80 27.07
N ASP A 952 -4.32 -5.49 27.75
CA ASP A 952 -4.69 -5.19 29.13
C ASP A 952 -3.54 -5.41 30.11
N ASN A 953 -2.64 -6.35 29.82
CA ASN A 953 -1.43 -6.59 30.61
C ASN A 953 -0.32 -5.59 30.26
N SER A 954 -0.18 -5.17 28.99
CA SER A 954 0.71 -4.09 28.58
C SER A 954 0.31 -2.78 29.27
N LYS A 955 -0.97 -2.39 29.18
CA LYS A 955 -1.53 -1.19 29.83
C LYS A 955 -1.34 -1.24 31.37
N LYS A 956 -1.46 -2.40 32.01
CA LYS A 956 -1.17 -2.56 33.46
C LYS A 956 0.30 -2.36 33.79
N GLU A 957 1.22 -2.87 32.97
CA GLU A 957 2.65 -2.69 33.20
C GLU A 957 3.13 -1.28 32.84
N GLU A 958 2.58 -0.66 31.80
CA GLU A 958 2.77 0.77 31.44
C GLU A 958 2.29 1.70 32.56
N VAL A 959 1.08 1.47 33.12
CA VAL A 959 0.58 2.20 34.29
C VAL A 959 1.49 1.99 35.51
N LYS A 960 2.06 0.80 35.68
CA LYS A 960 3.01 0.48 36.76
C LYS A 960 4.38 1.14 36.56
N VAL A 961 4.87 1.29 35.33
CA VAL A 961 6.04 2.10 34.99
C VAL A 961 5.76 3.58 35.27
N MET A 962 4.65 4.13 34.76
CA MET A 962 4.26 5.53 35.01
C MET A 962 4.08 5.82 36.51
N LEU A 963 3.53 4.89 37.31
CA LEU A 963 3.43 5.05 38.76
C LEU A 963 4.81 5.10 39.43
N ASN A 964 5.77 4.26 39.01
CA ASN A 964 7.15 4.31 39.51
C ASN A 964 7.85 5.62 39.10
N GLU A 965 7.66 6.09 37.87
CA GLU A 965 8.19 7.37 37.39
C GLU A 965 7.57 8.56 38.15
N ILE A 966 6.27 8.51 38.47
CA ILE A 966 5.60 9.50 39.32
C ILE A 966 6.14 9.46 40.76
N GLU A 967 6.40 8.29 41.35
CA GLU A 967 7.06 8.20 42.66
C GLU A 967 8.49 8.75 42.63
N GLU A 968 9.27 8.48 41.58
CA GLU A 968 10.62 9.01 41.42
C GLU A 968 10.60 10.54 41.19
N MET A 969 9.68 11.05 40.38
CA MET A 969 9.46 12.49 40.20
C MET A 969 9.03 13.17 41.50
N HIS A 970 8.11 12.59 42.28
CA HIS A 970 7.77 13.11 43.61
C HIS A 970 8.96 13.10 44.57
N LYS A 971 9.82 12.07 44.50
CA LYS A 971 11.05 11.96 45.30
C LYS A 971 12.09 13.01 44.89
N GLN A 972 12.25 13.27 43.60
CA GLN A 972 13.07 14.37 43.08
C GLN A 972 12.50 15.74 43.48
N GLN A 973 11.19 15.96 43.35
CA GLN A 973 10.49 17.19 43.76
C GLN A 973 10.64 17.45 45.26
N LYS A 974 10.56 16.41 46.10
CA LYS A 974 10.79 16.49 47.55
C LYS A 974 12.24 16.84 47.88
N ASN A 975 13.21 16.28 47.16
CA ASN A 975 14.63 16.65 47.30
C ASN A 975 14.87 18.11 46.86
N LEU A 976 14.26 18.54 45.74
CA LEU A 976 14.33 19.92 45.26
C LEU A 976 13.75 20.91 46.28
N LEU A 977 12.61 20.57 46.91
CA LEU A 977 12.02 21.39 47.98
C LEU A 977 12.98 21.53 49.18
N ILE A 978 13.62 20.44 49.62
CA ILE A 978 14.64 20.47 50.69
C ILE A 978 15.86 21.34 50.28
N THR A 979 16.28 21.31 49.00
CA THR A 979 17.34 22.20 48.53
C THR A 979 16.88 23.67 48.43
N LYS A 980 15.63 23.93 48.06
CA LYS A 980 15.04 25.28 48.05
C LYS A 980 15.01 25.87 49.46
N ASP A 981 14.56 25.10 50.44
CA ASP A 981 14.47 25.55 51.83
C ASP A 981 15.86 25.82 52.45
N SER A 982 16.87 25.04 52.08
CA SER A 982 18.26 25.29 52.53
C SER A 982 18.89 26.50 51.83
N LEU A 983 18.60 26.73 50.55
CA LEU A 983 19.01 27.93 49.80
C LEU A 983 18.30 29.20 50.31
N GLU A 984 17.00 29.16 50.57
CA GLU A 984 16.28 30.28 51.20
C GLU A 984 16.86 30.66 52.57
N LYS A 985 17.28 29.65 53.36
CA LYS A 985 17.92 29.88 54.65
C LYS A 985 19.30 30.53 54.50
N LEU A 986 20.10 30.07 53.53
CA LEU A 986 21.38 30.69 53.19
C LEU A 986 21.22 32.12 52.66
N ILE A 987 20.17 32.41 51.88
CA ILE A 987 19.85 33.76 51.41
C ILE A 987 19.48 34.67 52.60
N LYS A 988 18.59 34.24 53.50
CA LYS A 988 18.25 34.99 54.72
C LYS A 988 19.48 35.23 55.63
N GLU A 989 20.43 34.29 55.67
CA GLU A 989 21.73 34.48 56.34
C GLU A 989 22.71 35.39 55.59
N GLN A 990 22.61 35.53 54.26
CA GLN A 990 23.36 36.52 53.48
C GLN A 990 22.77 37.91 53.69
N ASP A 991 21.44 38.06 53.57
CA ASP A 991 20.72 39.32 53.74
C ASP A 991 21.00 39.94 55.12
N SER A 992 20.94 39.15 56.19
CA SER A 992 21.30 39.63 57.55
C SER A 992 22.76 40.09 57.68
N LYS A 993 23.69 39.52 56.91
CA LYS A 993 25.09 39.99 56.86
C LYS A 993 25.23 41.25 56.00
N ILE A 994 24.47 41.37 54.92
CA ILE A 994 24.38 42.57 54.09
C ILE A 994 23.85 43.73 54.92
N ASP A 995 22.77 43.55 55.69
CA ASP A 995 22.24 44.58 56.61
C ASP A 995 23.27 45.02 57.67
N MET A 996 24.00 44.08 58.28
CA MET A 996 25.07 44.42 59.24
C MET A 996 26.21 45.21 58.56
N LEU A 997 26.62 44.82 57.35
CA LEU A 997 27.65 45.53 56.58
C LEU A 997 27.15 46.92 56.13
N THR A 998 25.92 47.04 55.62
CA THR A 998 25.32 48.31 55.19
C THR A 998 25.18 49.29 56.34
N ASN A 999 24.79 48.83 57.54
CA ASN A 999 24.75 49.68 58.73
C ASN A 999 26.16 50.09 59.20
N THR A 1000 27.14 49.20 59.06
CA THR A 1000 28.56 49.51 59.35
C THR A 1000 29.10 50.57 58.38
N ILE A 1001 28.83 50.43 57.08
CA ILE A 1001 29.23 51.39 56.03
C ILE A 1001 28.58 52.76 56.30
N LYS A 1002 27.26 52.83 56.53
CA LYS A 1002 26.55 54.07 56.87
C LYS A 1002 27.10 54.77 58.12
N SER A 1003 27.64 54.02 59.09
CA SER A 1003 28.31 54.61 60.26
C SER A 1003 29.67 55.25 59.89
N LYS A 1004 30.42 54.62 58.99
CA LYS A 1004 31.73 55.10 58.51
C LYS A 1004 31.61 56.26 57.51
N GLU A 1005 30.58 56.27 56.67
CA GLU A 1005 30.24 57.40 55.80
C GLU A 1005 29.96 58.66 56.63
N LYS A 1006 29.10 58.57 57.64
CA LYS A 1006 28.82 59.70 58.55
C LYS A 1006 30.04 60.18 59.34
N GLU A 1007 30.95 59.26 59.70
CA GLU A 1007 32.23 59.63 60.32
C GLU A 1007 33.16 60.36 59.32
N ALA A 1008 33.17 59.92 58.07
CA ALA A 1008 33.94 60.57 57.00
C ALA A 1008 33.36 61.95 56.63
N GLU A 1009 32.05 62.10 56.46
CA GLU A 1009 31.37 63.39 56.21
C GLU A 1009 31.65 64.41 57.32
N LYS A 1010 31.61 63.97 58.59
CA LYS A 1010 31.90 64.84 59.72
C LYS A 1010 33.38 65.27 59.75
N ASN A 1011 34.29 64.41 59.28
CA ASN A 1011 35.70 64.76 59.13
C ASN A 1011 35.97 65.68 57.92
N THR A 1012 35.29 65.50 56.79
CA THR A 1012 35.42 66.41 55.63
C THR A 1012 34.84 67.79 55.93
N GLN A 1013 33.69 67.89 56.63
CA GLN A 1013 33.17 69.18 57.10
C GLN A 1013 34.16 69.91 58.02
N ASN A 1014 34.74 69.23 59.02
CA ASN A 1014 35.78 69.80 59.90
C ASN A 1014 37.03 70.27 59.13
N LEU A 1015 37.38 69.62 58.00
CA LEU A 1015 38.50 70.02 57.15
C LEU A 1015 38.14 71.22 56.25
N ILE A 1016 36.92 71.26 55.72
CA ILE A 1016 36.41 72.39 54.91
C ILE A 1016 36.30 73.66 55.77
N GLU A 1017 35.80 73.57 57.01
CA GLU A 1017 35.73 74.70 57.93
C GLU A 1017 37.11 75.28 58.25
N LYS A 1018 38.10 74.41 58.56
CA LYS A 1018 39.49 74.82 58.76
C LYS A 1018 40.11 75.42 57.50
N LEU A 1019 39.83 74.86 56.32
CA LEU A 1019 40.32 75.40 55.05
C LEU A 1019 39.74 76.80 54.79
N ASN A 1020 38.45 77.02 55.07
CA ASN A 1020 37.80 78.32 54.92
C ASN A 1020 38.43 79.38 55.83
N ILE A 1021 38.73 79.06 57.09
CA ILE A 1021 39.44 79.95 58.02
C ILE A 1021 40.82 80.32 57.47
N VAL A 1022 41.63 79.35 57.05
CA VAL A 1022 42.96 79.62 56.45
C VAL A 1022 42.83 80.45 55.16
N THR A 1023 41.73 80.29 54.40
CA THR A 1023 41.48 81.07 53.18
C THR A 1023 41.14 82.53 53.51
N THR A 1024 40.40 82.82 54.59
CA THR A 1024 40.13 84.20 55.02
C THR A 1024 41.36 84.87 55.62
N GLU A 1025 42.17 84.16 56.41
CA GLU A 1025 43.47 84.64 56.89
C GLU A 1025 44.42 84.98 55.71
N ALA A 1026 44.51 84.10 54.70
CA ALA A 1026 45.31 84.32 53.51
C ALA A 1026 44.82 85.52 52.66
N ALA A 1027 43.51 85.79 52.64
CA ALA A 1027 42.95 86.97 51.99
C ALA A 1027 43.35 88.27 52.72
N GLN A 1028 43.22 88.30 54.06
CA GLN A 1028 43.64 89.43 54.88
C GLN A 1028 45.14 89.73 54.74
N LEU A 1029 45.99 88.69 54.76
CA LEU A 1029 47.43 88.85 54.54
C LEU A 1029 47.76 89.42 53.15
N LYS A 1030 47.01 89.04 52.10
CA LYS A 1030 47.13 89.62 50.75
C LYS A 1030 46.78 91.11 50.71
N GLU A 1031 45.75 91.52 51.43
CA GLU A 1031 45.36 92.93 51.53
C GLU A 1031 46.42 93.77 52.26
N VAL A 1032 46.94 93.25 53.38
CA VAL A 1032 48.05 93.86 54.12
C VAL A 1032 49.30 93.96 53.23
N GLN A 1033 49.65 92.92 52.46
CA GLN A 1033 50.75 92.99 51.50
C GLN A 1033 50.52 94.07 50.43
N SER A 1034 49.33 94.13 49.83
CA SER A 1034 48.97 95.14 48.81
C SER A 1034 49.09 96.57 49.35
N ARG A 1035 48.72 96.79 50.63
CA ARG A 1035 48.92 98.06 51.32
C ARG A 1035 50.40 98.36 51.57
N LEU A 1036 51.18 97.41 52.09
CA LEU A 1036 52.62 97.57 52.31
C LEU A 1036 53.41 97.80 51.02
N GLU A 1037 52.97 97.22 49.89
CA GLU A 1037 53.56 97.51 48.57
C GLU A 1037 53.27 98.94 48.09
N LYS A 1038 52.05 99.47 48.34
CA LYS A 1038 51.72 100.87 48.04
C LYS A 1038 52.56 101.81 48.90
N GLU A 1039 52.67 101.54 50.20
CA GLU A 1039 53.51 102.31 51.12
C GLU A 1039 55.00 102.25 50.71
N ASN A 1040 55.55 101.07 50.36
CA ASN A 1040 56.92 100.94 49.85
C ASN A 1040 57.16 101.67 48.51
N LYS A 1041 56.19 101.65 47.57
CA LYS A 1041 56.29 102.42 46.32
C LYS A 1041 56.32 103.94 46.61
N GLN A 1042 55.53 104.42 47.57
CA GLN A 1042 55.57 105.81 48.04
C GLN A 1042 56.87 106.18 48.77
N ILE A 1043 57.43 105.28 49.57
CA ILE A 1043 58.73 105.47 50.21
C ILE A 1043 59.83 105.53 49.14
N THR A 1044 59.78 104.67 48.13
CA THR A 1044 60.78 104.63 47.05
C THR A 1044 60.74 105.90 46.20
N SER A 1045 59.57 106.46 45.88
CA SER A 1045 59.48 107.76 45.19
C SER A 1045 60.08 108.88 46.05
N LYS A 1046 59.67 108.98 47.33
CA LYS A 1046 60.19 109.96 48.29
C LYS A 1046 61.70 109.84 48.51
N LEU A 1047 62.25 108.63 48.45
CA LEU A 1047 63.68 108.37 48.59
C LEU A 1047 64.45 108.80 47.32
N SER A 1048 63.85 108.67 46.13
CA SER A 1048 64.40 109.23 44.89
C SER A 1048 64.38 110.77 44.88
N GLU A 1049 63.32 111.38 45.42
CA GLU A 1049 63.21 112.84 45.58
C GLU A 1049 64.25 113.36 46.58
N ALA A 1050 64.39 112.69 47.74
CA ALA A 1050 65.42 113.00 48.73
C ALA A 1050 66.85 112.83 48.18
N THR A 1051 67.11 111.80 47.37
CA THR A 1051 68.43 111.56 46.75
C THR A 1051 68.83 112.68 45.78
N ASN A 1052 67.85 113.29 45.09
CA ASN A 1052 68.11 114.42 44.20
C ASN A 1052 68.19 115.76 44.96
N GLN A 1053 67.37 115.99 45.98
CA GLN A 1053 67.43 117.22 46.78
C GLN A 1053 68.72 117.32 47.61
N LEU A 1054 69.23 116.19 48.14
CA LEU A 1054 70.51 116.12 48.85
C LEU A 1054 71.75 116.41 47.97
N LYS A 1055 71.60 116.54 46.65
CA LYS A 1055 72.70 116.92 45.73
C LYS A 1055 72.82 118.42 45.48
N LEU A 1056 71.80 119.24 45.77
CA LEU A 1056 71.78 120.66 45.37
C LEU A 1056 71.56 121.68 46.48
N SER A 1057 71.16 121.28 47.69
CA SER A 1057 71.46 122.10 48.87
C SER A 1057 71.61 121.29 50.16
N ARG A 1058 72.77 121.41 50.81
CA ARG A 1058 73.10 120.74 52.07
C ARG A 1058 72.72 121.63 53.27
N GLU A 1059 71.54 122.23 53.23
CA GLU A 1059 71.10 123.23 54.22
C GLU A 1059 69.57 123.24 54.42
N ASN A 1060 69.14 123.44 55.67
CA ASN A 1060 67.83 123.96 56.08
C ASN A 1060 66.55 123.08 55.94
N ILE A 1061 66.55 121.94 56.62
CA ILE A 1061 65.73 121.69 57.85
C ILE A 1061 64.17 121.90 57.81
N LYS A 1062 63.43 120.76 57.89
CA LYS A 1062 62.23 120.43 58.73
C LYS A 1062 60.75 120.71 58.33
N ASN A 1063 59.89 119.76 58.79
CA ASN A 1063 58.47 119.83 59.24
C ASN A 1063 57.34 119.92 58.16
N ASN A 1064 56.09 119.40 58.32
CA ASN A 1064 55.46 118.42 59.26
C ASN A 1064 54.02 117.94 58.82
N PHE A 1065 53.58 116.75 59.32
CA PHE A 1065 52.20 116.32 59.79
C PHE A 1065 51.00 115.87 58.86
N ASP A 1066 50.35 114.76 59.29
CA ASP A 1066 48.89 114.34 59.42
C ASP A 1066 47.88 114.31 58.21
N ALA A 1067 46.70 113.61 58.12
CA ALA A 1067 45.93 112.48 58.76
C ALA A 1067 44.55 112.26 57.98
N ALA A 1068 43.55 111.33 58.14
CA ALA A 1068 43.32 109.91 58.59
C ALA A 1068 41.84 109.41 58.25
N GLY A 1069 41.45 108.10 58.35
CA GLY A 1069 40.08 107.49 58.14
C GLY A 1069 40.08 105.93 57.94
N GLY A 1070 39.02 105.06 57.83
CA GLY A 1070 37.51 105.06 57.93
C GLY A 1070 36.80 104.24 56.79
N ASP A 1071 35.64 103.50 56.85
CA ASP A 1071 34.75 102.90 57.91
C ASP A 1071 33.58 101.97 57.33
N MET A 1072 32.80 101.22 58.16
CA MET A 1072 31.45 100.54 57.99
C MET A 1072 31.19 99.11 57.33
N ASN A 1073 29.99 98.50 57.58
CA ASN A 1073 29.61 97.04 57.48
C ASN A 1073 28.26 96.68 56.77
N GLN A 1074 28.01 95.40 56.35
CA GLN A 1074 26.67 94.71 56.26
C GLN A 1074 26.69 93.18 55.88
N GLU A 1075 25.70 92.35 56.30
CA GLU A 1075 25.55 90.90 55.91
C GLU A 1075 24.15 90.26 56.22
N MET A 1076 23.47 89.58 55.25
CA MET A 1076 22.46 88.49 55.40
C MET A 1076 21.74 88.13 54.07
N ASP A 1077 21.63 86.85 53.65
CA ASP A 1077 20.47 86.18 52.95
C ASP A 1077 20.82 84.78 52.38
N LYS A 1078 20.19 83.65 52.80
CA LYS A 1078 20.30 82.30 52.13
C LYS A 1078 19.20 81.24 52.37
N ASP A 1079 18.39 81.27 53.42
CA ASP A 1079 17.65 80.07 53.89
C ASP A 1079 16.29 79.74 53.21
N ILE A 1080 15.86 80.50 52.20
CA ILE A 1080 14.46 80.43 51.70
C ILE A 1080 14.19 79.25 50.74
N ASP A 1081 15.08 78.94 49.80
CA ASP A 1081 14.78 77.97 48.71
C ASP A 1081 14.68 76.51 49.17
N VAL A 1082 15.29 76.15 50.31
CA VAL A 1082 15.33 74.76 50.82
C VAL A 1082 13.97 74.31 51.38
N ILE A 1083 13.11 75.25 51.77
CA ILE A 1083 11.78 74.96 52.32
C ILE A 1083 10.79 74.61 51.19
N ARG A 1084 10.73 75.43 50.13
CA ARG A 1084 9.77 75.28 49.02
C ARG A 1084 9.88 73.91 48.32
N LEU A 1085 11.11 73.42 48.15
CA LEU A 1085 11.40 72.12 47.52
C LEU A 1085 10.94 70.89 48.34
N LYS A 1086 10.55 71.05 49.60
CA LYS A 1086 9.94 69.96 50.40
C LYS A 1086 8.43 69.90 50.22
N GLU A 1087 7.77 71.05 50.23
CA GLU A 1087 6.31 71.15 50.07
C GLU A 1087 5.87 70.68 48.67
N GLU A 1088 6.64 71.01 47.63
CA GLU A 1088 6.47 70.50 46.26
C GLU A 1088 6.62 68.95 46.18
N ASN A 1089 7.40 68.33 47.06
CA ASN A 1089 7.66 66.89 47.06
C ASN A 1089 6.60 66.10 47.84
N GLU A 1090 6.17 66.60 48.99
CA GLU A 1090 5.07 66.00 49.78
C GLU A 1090 3.72 66.10 49.06
N THR A 1091 3.48 67.16 48.30
CA THR A 1091 2.27 67.29 47.46
C THR A 1091 2.25 66.32 46.27
N VAL A 1092 3.37 66.15 45.55
CA VAL A 1092 3.49 65.11 44.50
C VAL A 1092 3.30 63.70 45.09
N LYS A 1093 3.90 63.42 46.25
CA LYS A 1093 3.73 62.11 46.91
C LYS A 1093 2.27 61.85 47.32
N SER A 1094 1.58 62.86 47.84
CA SER A 1094 0.15 62.78 48.19
C SER A 1094 -0.74 62.48 46.96
N GLN A 1095 -0.39 63.02 45.79
CA GLN A 1095 -1.07 62.72 44.52
C GLN A 1095 -0.81 61.28 44.05
N ILE A 1096 0.42 60.77 44.22
CA ILE A 1096 0.77 59.38 43.90
C ILE A 1096 0.02 58.39 44.80
N ASP A 1097 -0.03 58.64 46.11
CA ASP A 1097 -0.74 57.77 47.07
C ASP A 1097 -2.27 57.77 46.80
N PHE A 1098 -2.85 58.92 46.40
CA PHE A 1098 -4.23 59.00 45.92
C PHE A 1098 -4.46 58.18 44.63
N LEU A 1099 -3.56 58.28 43.65
CA LEU A 1099 -3.65 57.51 42.42
C LEU A 1099 -3.56 56.00 42.67
N TYR A 1100 -2.69 55.54 43.57
CA TYR A 1100 -2.65 54.12 43.98
C TYR A 1100 -3.95 53.67 44.64
N SER A 1101 -4.56 54.51 45.51
CA SER A 1101 -5.87 54.20 46.09
C SER A 1101 -6.96 54.08 45.02
N VAL A 1102 -6.99 54.98 44.03
CA VAL A 1102 -7.96 54.95 42.93
C VAL A 1102 -7.74 53.75 42.01
N ILE A 1103 -6.49 53.37 41.73
CA ILE A 1103 -6.15 52.18 40.93
C ILE A 1103 -6.59 50.89 41.63
N VAL A 1104 -6.37 50.76 42.94
CA VAL A 1104 -6.80 49.58 43.71
C VAL A 1104 -8.33 49.48 43.77
N ASP A 1105 -9.05 50.58 43.97
CA ASP A 1105 -10.52 50.56 43.94
C ASP A 1105 -11.08 50.36 42.52
N MET A 1106 -10.39 50.79 41.46
CA MET A 1106 -10.71 50.43 40.08
C MET A 1106 -10.49 48.94 39.82
N GLN A 1107 -9.39 48.36 40.28
CA GLN A 1107 -9.10 46.93 40.13
C GLN A 1107 -10.15 46.08 40.85
N ARG A 1108 -10.47 46.40 42.12
CA ARG A 1108 -11.56 45.74 42.86
C ARG A 1108 -12.93 45.88 42.16
N LYS A 1109 -13.25 47.06 41.61
CA LYS A 1109 -14.49 47.23 40.82
C LYS A 1109 -14.49 46.40 39.56
N ASN A 1110 -13.37 46.30 38.85
CA ASN A 1110 -13.26 45.45 37.66
C ASN A 1110 -13.38 43.97 38.01
N GLU A 1111 -12.76 43.50 39.11
CA GLU A 1111 -12.92 42.14 39.63
C GLU A 1111 -14.37 41.85 40.02
N THR A 1112 -15.04 42.79 40.69
CA THR A 1112 -16.46 42.67 41.07
C THR A 1112 -17.36 42.62 39.84
N LEU A 1113 -17.12 43.48 38.84
CA LEU A 1113 -17.87 43.50 37.58
C LEU A 1113 -17.61 42.24 36.75
N LEU A 1114 -16.39 41.70 36.74
CA LEU A 1114 -16.06 40.44 36.07
C LEU A 1114 -16.82 39.26 36.69
N CYS A 1115 -16.83 39.10 38.02
CA CYS A 1115 -17.64 38.06 38.64
C CYS A 1115 -19.15 38.29 38.43
N LYS A 1116 -19.63 39.55 38.37
CA LYS A 1116 -21.04 39.80 38.03
C LYS A 1116 -21.38 39.43 36.58
N ILE A 1117 -20.48 39.68 35.63
CA ILE A 1117 -20.62 39.24 34.24
C ILE A 1117 -20.64 37.71 34.17
N GLU A 1118 -19.70 37.04 34.83
CA GLU A 1118 -19.61 35.57 34.92
C GLU A 1118 -20.92 34.96 35.49
N VAL A 1119 -21.51 35.57 36.52
CA VAL A 1119 -22.81 35.15 37.10
C VAL A 1119 -24.00 35.39 36.15
N LEU A 1120 -23.98 36.49 35.38
CA LEU A 1120 -25.00 36.80 34.36
C LEU A 1120 -24.90 35.86 33.15
N GLU A 1121 -23.68 35.51 32.73
CA GLU A 1121 -23.41 34.55 31.65
C GLU A 1121 -23.82 33.12 32.04
N MET A 1122 -23.83 32.79 33.34
CA MET A 1122 -24.46 31.58 33.89
C MET A 1122 -26.00 31.65 33.96
N GLY A 1123 -26.63 32.70 33.43
CA GLY A 1123 -28.09 32.83 33.30
C GLY A 1123 -28.83 33.26 34.57
N VAL A 1124 -28.13 33.71 35.61
CA VAL A 1124 -28.76 34.22 36.85
C VAL A 1124 -29.40 35.58 36.59
N PRO A 1125 -30.65 35.84 37.03
CA PRO A 1125 -31.29 37.15 36.89
C PRO A 1125 -30.47 38.30 37.49
N ALA A 1126 -30.42 39.44 36.81
CA ALA A 1126 -29.55 40.57 37.18
C ALA A 1126 -29.85 41.21 38.55
N ASN A 1127 -31.03 40.94 39.10
CA ASN A 1127 -31.49 41.31 40.44
C ASN A 1127 -30.97 40.39 41.57
N GLU A 1128 -30.44 39.21 41.25
CA GLU A 1128 -29.86 38.24 42.19
C GLU A 1128 -28.33 38.11 42.02
N ALA A 1129 -27.80 38.57 40.89
CA ALA A 1129 -26.38 38.45 40.54
C ALA A 1129 -25.41 39.17 41.49
N ASP A 1130 -25.87 40.10 42.34
CA ASP A 1130 -25.03 40.81 43.33
C ASP A 1130 -24.76 39.98 44.61
N ASP A 1131 -25.53 38.93 44.90
CA ASP A 1131 -25.34 38.09 46.09
C ASP A 1131 -24.25 37.01 45.91
N TYR A 1132 -23.73 36.84 44.69
CA TYR A 1132 -22.77 35.78 44.33
C TYR A 1132 -21.32 36.27 44.38
N ASN A 1133 -20.51 35.63 45.22
CA ASN A 1133 -19.09 35.92 45.35
C ASN A 1133 -18.23 34.81 44.68
N ARG A 1134 -16.99 35.14 44.32
CA ARG A 1134 -16.05 34.21 43.64
C ARG A 1134 -15.89 32.85 44.36
N SER A 1135 -15.88 32.86 45.69
CA SER A 1135 -15.79 31.67 46.55
C SER A 1135 -17.09 30.84 46.64
N THR A 1136 -18.20 31.32 46.06
CA THR A 1136 -19.49 30.63 45.98
C THR A 1136 -19.66 29.91 44.63
N LEU A 1137 -19.12 30.50 43.55
CA LEU A 1137 -19.15 29.95 42.18
C LEU A 1137 -18.41 28.61 42.06
N GLU A 1138 -17.19 28.51 42.61
CA GLU A 1138 -16.32 27.32 42.51
C GLU A 1138 -16.96 26.00 43.01
N LYS A 1139 -18.06 26.06 43.77
CA LYS A 1139 -18.72 24.88 44.35
C LYS A 1139 -19.88 24.31 43.53
N ARG A 1140 -20.30 24.97 42.44
CA ARG A 1140 -21.53 24.58 41.71
C ARG A 1140 -21.32 23.98 40.32
N ASN A 1141 -20.07 23.89 39.85
CA ASN A 1141 -19.74 23.34 38.52
C ASN A 1141 -19.89 21.81 38.47
N LYS A 1142 -21.13 21.34 38.33
CA LYS A 1142 -21.49 20.03 37.78
C LYS A 1142 -22.51 20.26 36.68
N ALA A 1143 -22.36 19.54 35.57
CA ALA A 1143 -23.31 19.60 34.46
C ALA A 1143 -24.74 19.25 34.92
N PRO A 1144 -25.79 19.79 34.28
CA PRO A 1144 -27.14 19.28 34.42
C PRO A 1144 -27.16 17.77 34.19
N ARG A 1145 -27.98 17.06 34.96
CA ARG A 1145 -28.17 15.62 34.76
C ARG A 1145 -29.21 15.39 33.69
N MET A 1146 -28.92 14.45 32.79
CA MET A 1146 -29.79 14.13 31.67
C MET A 1146 -30.97 13.31 32.19
N PHE A 1147 -32.15 13.48 31.59
CA PHE A 1147 -33.35 12.72 31.95
C PHE A 1147 -34.11 12.38 30.68
N CYS A 1148 -34.65 11.16 30.61
CA CYS A 1148 -35.45 10.68 29.50
C CYS A 1148 -36.91 10.48 29.93
N ASP A 1149 -37.80 11.37 29.51
CA ASP A 1149 -39.23 11.38 29.87
C ASP A 1149 -40.02 10.16 29.34
N ILE A 1150 -39.42 9.36 28.44
CA ILE A 1150 -40.04 8.17 27.82
C ILE A 1150 -39.74 6.87 28.61
N CYS A 1151 -38.75 6.91 29.51
CA CYS A 1151 -38.36 5.74 30.31
C CYS A 1151 -38.06 6.00 31.80
N ASP A 1152 -38.18 7.24 32.28
CA ASP A 1152 -37.91 7.69 33.65
C ASP A 1152 -36.47 7.41 34.16
N GLN A 1153 -35.48 7.44 33.26
CA GLN A 1153 -34.07 7.19 33.61
C GLN A 1153 -33.20 8.44 33.47
N PHE A 1154 -32.27 8.58 34.42
CA PHE A 1154 -31.30 9.67 34.46
C PHE A 1154 -29.94 9.24 33.89
N ASP A 1155 -29.20 10.20 33.32
CA ASP A 1155 -27.79 10.12 32.95
C ASP A 1155 -27.38 8.99 31.97
N LEU A 1156 -28.35 8.44 31.21
CA LEU A 1156 -28.11 7.33 30.26
C LEU A 1156 -28.32 7.69 28.79
N HIS A 1157 -29.33 8.50 28.47
CA HIS A 1157 -29.61 9.02 27.13
C HIS A 1157 -30.56 10.24 27.24
N GLU A 1158 -30.63 11.05 26.20
CA GLU A 1158 -31.60 12.15 26.10
C GLU A 1158 -32.98 11.63 25.69
N THR A 1159 -34.04 12.42 25.88
CA THR A 1159 -35.42 12.00 25.53
C THR A 1159 -35.54 11.62 24.04
N GLU A 1160 -34.86 12.31 23.13
CA GLU A 1160 -34.93 12.06 21.68
C GLU A 1160 -34.25 10.74 21.23
N ASP A 1161 -33.26 10.25 21.99
CA ASP A 1161 -32.50 9.01 21.72
C ASP A 1161 -33.14 7.76 22.35
N CYS A 1162 -34.37 7.85 22.88
CA CYS A 1162 -34.95 6.75 23.64
C CYS A 1162 -35.16 5.48 22.78
N PRO A 1163 -34.62 4.30 23.16
CA PRO A 1163 -34.82 3.05 22.40
C PRO A 1163 -36.28 2.60 22.26
N ARG A 1164 -37.20 3.19 23.04
CA ARG A 1164 -38.64 2.98 22.95
C ARG A 1164 -39.32 3.80 21.85
N GLN A 1165 -38.68 4.84 21.35
CA GLN A 1165 -39.21 5.76 20.35
C GLN A 1165 -39.28 5.14 18.94
N ALA A 1166 -38.65 3.97 18.75
CA ALA A 1166 -38.58 3.23 17.49
C ALA A 1166 -39.28 1.84 17.53
N GLN A 1167 -40.29 1.66 18.40
CA GLN A 1167 -41.17 0.48 18.36
C GLN A 1167 -42.61 0.87 18.02
N ASP A 1168 -43.05 0.51 16.82
CA ASP A 1168 -44.46 0.62 16.41
C ASP A 1168 -45.38 -0.24 17.27
N PHE A 1169 -46.65 0.19 17.36
CA PHE A 1169 -47.66 -0.43 18.21
C PHE A 1169 -47.94 -1.90 17.85
N SER A 1170 -47.67 -2.79 18.81
CA SER A 1170 -48.23 -4.13 18.88
C SER A 1170 -48.89 -4.33 20.24
N GLU A 1171 -50.06 -4.97 20.29
CA GLU A 1171 -50.84 -5.09 21.53
C GLU A 1171 -50.13 -6.01 22.55
N PRO A 1172 -50.07 -5.65 23.85
CA PRO A 1172 -49.27 -6.38 24.82
C PRO A 1172 -49.93 -7.69 25.28
N GLU A 1173 -49.34 -8.83 24.89
CA GLU A 1173 -49.65 -10.11 25.53
C GLU A 1173 -49.32 -10.10 27.03
N LYS A 1174 -50.17 -10.78 27.81
CA LYS A 1174 -50.16 -10.71 29.29
C LYS A 1174 -49.07 -11.59 29.91
N ILE A 1175 -47.87 -11.06 30.08
CA ILE A 1175 -46.81 -11.73 30.84
C ILE A 1175 -47.14 -11.75 32.35
N ILE A 1176 -47.11 -12.94 32.94
CA ILE A 1176 -47.52 -13.21 34.33
C ILE A 1176 -46.41 -12.83 35.31
N LYS A 1177 -46.75 -12.07 36.36
CA LYS A 1177 -45.81 -11.64 37.42
C LYS A 1177 -45.60 -12.72 38.48
N SER A 1178 -44.35 -12.91 38.91
CA SER A 1178 -43.96 -13.50 40.20
C SER A 1178 -42.57 -12.97 40.63
N PRO A 1179 -42.15 -13.09 41.90
CA PRO A 1179 -42.64 -12.22 42.96
C PRO A 1179 -41.55 -11.30 43.56
N LYS A 1180 -41.97 -10.16 44.15
CA LYS A 1180 -41.06 -9.20 44.82
C LYS A 1180 -40.43 -9.77 46.10
N LYS A 1181 -39.18 -9.37 46.40
CA LYS A 1181 -38.77 -9.05 47.79
C LYS A 1181 -39.14 -7.59 48.08
N PRO A 1182 -39.84 -7.26 49.19
CA PRO A 1182 -40.17 -5.86 49.51
C PRO A 1182 -38.94 -5.07 49.98
N SER A 1183 -38.88 -3.80 49.58
CA SER A 1183 -38.27 -2.75 50.38
C SER A 1183 -39.12 -2.51 51.64
N LEU A 1184 -38.50 -2.18 52.76
CA LEU A 1184 -39.23 -1.78 53.97
C LEU A 1184 -39.88 -0.41 53.76
N GLU A 1185 -41.19 -0.41 53.58
CA GLU A 1185 -42.01 0.79 53.49
C GLU A 1185 -42.09 1.46 54.87
N ARG A 1186 -41.95 2.79 54.92
CA ARG A 1186 -41.92 3.53 56.19
C ARG A 1186 -43.36 3.69 56.69
N PRO A 1187 -43.71 3.21 57.91
CA PRO A 1187 -45.08 3.30 58.40
C PRO A 1187 -45.60 4.74 58.37
N TYR A 1188 -46.81 4.90 57.84
CA TYR A 1188 -47.53 6.16 57.73
C TYR A 1188 -48.91 5.97 58.34
N CYS A 1189 -49.31 6.90 59.20
CA CYS A 1189 -50.62 6.89 59.83
C CYS A 1189 -51.58 7.78 59.05
N GLU A 1190 -52.63 7.18 58.47
CA GLU A 1190 -53.68 7.90 57.74
C GLU A 1190 -54.63 8.68 58.68
N ASN A 1191 -54.67 8.37 59.98
CA ASN A 1191 -55.49 9.08 60.97
C ASN A 1191 -54.87 10.41 61.43
N CYS A 1192 -53.55 10.59 61.31
CA CYS A 1192 -52.84 11.79 61.78
C CYS A 1192 -51.81 12.36 60.78
N GLU A 1193 -51.76 11.82 59.56
CA GLU A 1193 -50.89 12.24 58.45
C GLU A 1193 -49.37 12.30 58.75
N THR A 1194 -48.84 11.44 59.64
CA THR A 1194 -47.39 11.41 59.95
C THR A 1194 -46.71 10.05 59.68
N PHE A 1195 -45.43 10.13 59.31
CA PHE A 1195 -44.56 8.96 59.09
C PHE A 1195 -43.85 8.54 60.38
N GLY A 1196 -44.22 7.39 60.94
CA GLY A 1196 -43.57 6.81 62.12
C GLY A 1196 -44.26 5.59 62.73
N HIS A 1197 -45.57 5.45 62.54
CA HIS A 1197 -46.40 4.33 63.02
C HIS A 1197 -47.44 3.93 61.95
N ASP A 1198 -48.09 2.77 62.09
CA ASP A 1198 -49.22 2.33 61.26
C ASP A 1198 -50.53 2.89 61.85
N THR A 1199 -51.55 3.13 61.02
CA THR A 1199 -52.85 3.74 61.41
C THR A 1199 -53.56 3.00 62.55
N ARG A 1200 -53.22 1.73 62.80
CA ARG A 1200 -53.76 0.89 63.89
C ARG A 1200 -53.15 1.15 65.27
N ASP A 1201 -51.97 1.78 65.33
CA ASP A 1201 -51.25 2.10 66.57
C ASP A 1201 -51.39 3.60 66.93
N CYS A 1202 -52.30 4.31 66.25
CA CYS A 1202 -52.65 5.70 66.55
C CYS A 1202 -53.60 5.75 67.76
N ASP A 1203 -53.42 6.72 68.65
CA ASP A 1203 -54.33 6.92 69.81
C ASP A 1203 -55.54 7.76 69.37
N ASP A 1204 -56.76 7.22 69.52
CA ASP A 1204 -58.01 7.74 68.95
C ASP A 1204 -58.49 9.09 69.58
N THR A 1205 -57.67 9.74 70.40
CA THR A 1205 -58.05 10.95 71.17
C THR A 1205 -57.42 12.27 70.71
N GLU A 1206 -56.48 12.28 69.75
CA GLU A 1206 -55.82 13.51 69.27
C GLU A 1206 -55.90 13.73 67.73
N THR A 1207 -57.09 13.53 67.14
CA THR A 1207 -57.43 14.08 65.82
C THR A 1207 -57.69 15.59 65.89
N TYR A 1208 -57.19 16.37 64.93
CA TYR A 1208 -57.41 17.82 64.81
C TYR A 1208 -57.71 18.25 63.37
#